data_AF-D6D0K1-F1
#
_entry.id   AF-D6D0K1-F1
#
_cell.length_a   1.000
_cell.length_b   1.000
_cell.length_c   1.000
_cell.angle_alpha   90.00
_cell.angle_beta   90.00
_cell.angle_gamma   90.00
#
_symmetry.space_group_name_H-M   'P 1'
#
loop_
_entity.id
_entity.type
_entity.pdbx_description
1 polymer ?
#
loop_
_entity_poly.entity_id
_entity_poly.type
_entity_poly.pdbx_seq_one_letter_code
_entity_poly.pdbx_strand_id
1 'polypeptide(L)'
;MKMNRKNNMVWGTLVAALLASCVDTEIADVTVTKPESIAQYEYLNDYAPLKSYIDRAANPDFKLGLALAANEFIEGGLVFRLAEANFDEVTAGNAMKYASCVNDKGEMNFETVDKFVTAAQAAGITIYGHTLAWHAQQNNKYLNSLIKDKELPPSVGEGNCLHINTSEAKANPWDWQNYYDLESPLLQGKSYVFSMRTKASSAVTFPLWIETPNAGNTHYGIPQISAGTTWSTISIEFTPNSDCSRLLFNFGQFGGDLWFDDMVLVEKGSEQNMIKNGTFEEGNLPSNWSKPSWHAHSYSIIPTPGDAAVEILTDIITNGDAQGSETTNFVSTHVGGANAACDIVDGVGKDGSRAFVVTSAGGGTNSWDTQFFLYADRPLVENDVVRISFDYRADTPNNSESQAHAAPGAYIHYDGGCAVSFTTEWQHFEKTITINTTLSPEGNMQTFAWNLDVGAPNAPANKYYFDNIKLQIVTKGNTIPLTPEEKKEALTRAMNNWIEGMMKATGGYVTTWDVVNEAISGGGNDGEGFYVLQSASNAGADAANNFYWQDYLGSEDYVRIVVAAARKYYAENGGVKPLKLFINDYNLESTWDNNQKAKSLVHWIEKWESDGVTKIDGIGTQMHVAYRANAADQQKQEEHVVKMFEILAKSGKLVKVSELDMGYVDESGTTVLTKDMTEEQHKAMAEYYKFIVKKYFEIIPVAQQYGITQWCATDAPGAPGDSNWRGGEPVGLWDSNYNRKHTYAGFADGLAGK
;
A
#
# COMPACT_ATOMS: atom_id res chain seq x y z
N MET A 1 27.98 -19.13 67.55
CA MET A 1 27.98 -20.58 67.78
C MET A 1 28.44 -21.23 66.47
N LYS A 2 29.60 -21.91 66.52
CA LYS A 2 30.26 -22.73 65.47
C LYS A 2 29.26 -23.70 64.79
N MET A 3 29.41 -24.32 63.62
CA MET A 3 30.40 -24.47 62.54
C MET A 3 29.72 -25.36 61.46
N ASN A 4 30.25 -25.32 60.22
CA ASN A 4 30.42 -26.42 59.24
C ASN A 4 29.29 -27.42 58.92
N ARG A 5 28.86 -27.54 57.65
CA ARG A 5 29.47 -28.34 56.55
C ARG A 5 29.46 -29.88 56.76
N LYS A 6 28.84 -30.52 55.76
CA LYS A 6 29.12 -31.84 55.13
C LYS A 6 28.45 -33.10 55.67
N ASN A 7 27.83 -33.78 54.69
CA ASN A 7 27.80 -35.21 54.36
C ASN A 7 27.47 -36.22 55.47
N ASN A 8 26.56 -37.14 55.15
CA ASN A 8 26.81 -38.58 54.99
C ASN A 8 25.47 -39.24 54.63
N MET A 9 25.32 -39.89 53.47
CA MET A 9 25.85 -41.22 53.19
C MET A 9 25.52 -42.19 54.34
N VAL A 10 24.40 -42.90 54.22
CA VAL A 10 24.15 -44.11 55.02
C VAL A 10 24.09 -45.28 54.05
N TRP A 11 25.25 -45.92 53.94
CA TRP A 11 25.39 -47.31 53.54
C TRP A 11 24.67 -48.20 54.56
N GLY A 12 24.06 -49.26 54.04
CA GLY A 12 23.32 -50.24 54.83
C GLY A 12 24.21 -51.09 55.74
N THR A 13 23.54 -51.81 56.63
CA THR A 13 24.04 -53.09 57.13
C THR A 13 22.84 -53.91 57.60
N LEU A 14 22.47 -54.90 56.78
CA LEU A 14 21.52 -55.94 57.15
C LEU A 14 22.31 -57.06 57.86
N VAL A 15 21.81 -57.47 59.02
CA VAL A 15 22.30 -58.64 59.77
C VAL A 15 21.89 -59.92 59.03
N ALA A 16 22.88 -60.80 58.85
CA ALA A 16 22.76 -62.11 58.24
C ALA A 16 21.94 -63.09 59.10
N ALA A 17 21.05 -63.83 58.45
CA ALA A 17 20.63 -65.16 58.90
C ALA A 17 20.51 -66.07 57.66
N LEU A 18 21.52 -66.93 57.52
CA LEU A 18 21.61 -68.02 56.56
C LEU A 18 20.57 -69.10 56.86
N LEU A 19 19.76 -69.48 55.87
CA LEU A 19 19.35 -70.86 55.67
C LEU A 19 19.39 -71.19 54.18
N ALA A 20 20.10 -72.27 53.89
CA ALA A 20 20.53 -72.69 52.58
C ALA A 20 19.39 -73.34 51.76
N SER A 21 19.24 -72.87 50.53
CA SER A 21 18.92 -73.71 49.38
C SER A 21 19.84 -73.28 48.25
N CYS A 22 20.77 -74.15 47.83
CA CYS A 22 21.57 -73.89 46.65
C CYS A 22 20.66 -73.90 45.42
N VAL A 23 20.28 -72.72 44.96
CA VAL A 23 20.05 -72.45 43.54
C VAL A 23 21.17 -71.50 43.17
N ASP A 24 22.00 -71.87 42.20
CA ASP A 24 22.97 -70.97 41.59
C ASP A 24 22.22 -69.73 41.13
N THR A 25 22.31 -68.66 41.91
CA THR A 25 21.76 -67.37 41.53
C THR A 25 22.88 -66.68 40.78
N GLU A 26 22.94 -66.88 39.46
CA GLU A 26 23.53 -65.87 38.60
C GLU A 26 22.79 -64.57 38.90
N ILE A 27 23.44 -63.65 39.61
CA ILE A 27 23.03 -62.25 39.57
C ILE A 27 23.32 -61.86 38.13
N ALA A 28 22.28 -61.87 37.29
CA ALA A 28 22.36 -61.30 35.97
C ALA A 28 22.89 -59.88 36.14
N ASP A 29 24.06 -59.60 35.54
CA ASP A 29 24.54 -58.25 35.36
C ASP A 29 23.43 -57.46 34.66
N VAL A 30 22.74 -56.59 35.41
CA VAL A 30 21.84 -55.61 34.81
C VAL A 30 22.73 -54.57 34.15
N THR A 31 23.20 -54.92 32.95
CA THR A 31 23.82 -53.97 32.03
C THR A 31 22.72 -53.05 31.54
N VAL A 32 22.66 -51.85 32.12
CA VAL A 32 21.87 -50.77 31.53
C VAL A 32 22.65 -50.27 30.32
N THR A 33 22.33 -50.81 29.14
CA THR A 33 22.86 -50.28 27.88
C THR A 33 22.29 -48.89 27.67
N LYS A 34 23.17 -47.95 27.33
CA LYS A 34 22.77 -46.58 27.02
C LYS A 34 21.79 -46.58 25.85
N PRO A 35 20.65 -45.87 25.94
CA PRO A 35 19.74 -45.74 24.82
C PRO A 35 20.47 -45.23 23.58
N GLU A 36 20.25 -45.89 22.44
CA GLU A 36 20.88 -45.56 21.17
C GLU A 36 20.63 -44.09 20.78
N SER A 37 19.43 -43.58 21.07
CA SER A 37 19.03 -42.18 20.88
C SER A 37 19.87 -41.15 21.65
N ILE A 38 20.60 -41.55 22.70
CA ILE A 38 21.55 -40.67 23.41
C ILE A 38 22.96 -40.88 22.88
N ALA A 39 23.35 -42.13 22.60
CA ALA A 39 24.69 -42.47 22.11
C ALA A 39 25.02 -41.80 20.77
N GLN A 40 24.03 -41.70 19.87
CA GLN A 40 24.17 -41.10 18.54
C GLN A 40 24.49 -39.60 18.56
N TYR A 41 24.12 -38.87 19.62
CA TYR A 41 24.31 -37.41 19.73
C TYR A 41 25.46 -37.01 20.67
N GLU A 42 26.06 -37.95 21.40
CA GLU A 42 27.10 -37.65 22.40
C GLU A 42 28.32 -36.92 21.85
N TYR A 43 28.72 -37.23 20.62
CA TYR A 43 29.88 -36.61 19.98
C TYR A 43 29.69 -35.09 19.79
N LEU A 44 28.44 -34.59 19.81
CA LEU A 44 28.14 -33.16 19.72
C LEU A 44 28.59 -32.37 20.96
N ASN A 45 28.84 -33.06 22.08
CA ASN A 45 29.39 -32.45 23.28
C ASN A 45 30.84 -31.99 23.08
N ASP A 46 31.57 -32.61 22.14
CA ASP A 46 32.96 -32.26 21.84
C ASP A 46 33.06 -30.99 20.97
N TYR A 47 31.95 -30.51 20.40
CA TYR A 47 31.96 -29.28 19.62
C TYR A 47 32.02 -28.03 20.52
N ALA A 48 32.87 -27.08 20.16
CA ALA A 48 32.95 -25.77 20.77
C ALA A 48 31.79 -24.86 20.29
N PRO A 49 31.61 -23.65 20.86
CA PRO A 49 30.69 -22.66 20.31
C PRO A 49 31.01 -22.28 18.86
N LEU A 50 30.00 -22.08 18.00
CA LEU A 50 30.17 -21.95 16.54
C LEU A 50 31.21 -20.90 16.12
N LYS A 51 31.16 -19.69 16.70
CA LYS A 51 32.10 -18.61 16.35
C LYS A 51 33.58 -18.92 16.60
N SER A 52 33.91 -19.97 17.36
CA SER A 52 35.30 -20.41 17.60
C SER A 52 35.92 -21.16 16.41
N TYR A 53 35.10 -21.66 15.47
CA TYR A 53 35.56 -22.38 14.29
C TYR A 53 35.97 -21.46 13.13
N ILE A 54 35.69 -20.16 13.24
CA ILE A 54 36.02 -19.17 12.21
C ILE A 54 37.49 -18.79 12.34
N ASP A 55 38.27 -18.97 11.26
CA ASP A 55 39.61 -18.41 11.18
C ASP A 55 39.53 -16.88 11.05
N ARG A 56 39.67 -16.19 12.18
CA ARG A 56 39.64 -14.71 12.26
C ARG A 56 40.88 -14.05 11.70
N ALA A 57 41.98 -14.78 11.53
CA ALA A 57 43.17 -14.23 10.89
C ALA A 57 42.95 -14.17 9.37
N ALA A 58 42.32 -15.20 8.80
CA ALA A 58 41.93 -15.22 7.39
C ALA A 58 40.70 -14.34 7.10
N ASN A 59 39.71 -14.33 8.00
CA ASN A 59 38.41 -13.68 7.79
C ASN A 59 38.07 -12.70 8.94
N PRO A 60 38.82 -11.59 9.08
CA PRO A 60 38.68 -10.68 10.24
C PRO A 60 37.33 -9.95 10.31
N ASP A 61 36.70 -9.70 9.16
CA ASP A 61 35.46 -8.92 9.07
C ASP A 61 34.19 -9.79 9.00
N PHE A 62 34.33 -11.12 8.87
CA PHE A 62 33.20 -12.05 8.77
C PHE A 62 32.37 -12.06 10.06
N LYS A 63 31.05 -12.03 9.92
CA LYS A 63 30.08 -12.11 11.03
C LYS A 63 29.25 -13.38 10.96
N LEU A 64 29.26 -14.14 12.05
CA LEU A 64 28.30 -15.23 12.22
C LEU A 64 27.06 -14.73 12.94
N GLY A 65 25.90 -14.84 12.31
CA GLY A 65 24.63 -14.28 12.78
C GLY A 65 23.60 -15.31 13.20
N LEU A 66 22.68 -14.90 14.08
CA LEU A 66 21.48 -15.67 14.45
C LEU A 66 20.25 -14.77 14.37
N ALA A 67 19.21 -15.23 13.67
CA ALA A 67 17.89 -14.63 13.76
C ALA A 67 17.09 -15.21 14.93
N LEU A 68 16.42 -14.35 15.67
CA LEU A 68 15.70 -14.70 16.89
C LEU A 68 14.57 -13.71 17.17
N ALA A 69 13.64 -14.08 18.04
CA ALA A 69 12.61 -13.17 18.51
C ALA A 69 13.22 -12.15 19.48
N ALA A 70 13.02 -10.84 19.20
CA ALA A 70 13.59 -9.77 20.02
C ALA A 70 13.24 -9.89 21.51
N ASN A 71 12.01 -10.27 21.85
CA ASN A 71 11.57 -10.41 23.23
C ASN A 71 12.33 -11.52 23.99
N GLU A 72 12.56 -12.68 23.36
CA GLU A 72 13.31 -13.78 23.99
C GLU A 72 14.78 -13.41 24.26
N PHE A 73 15.35 -12.56 23.41
CA PHE A 73 16.69 -12.03 23.61
C PHE A 73 16.72 -10.99 24.74
N ILE A 74 15.73 -10.08 24.79
CA ILE A 74 15.59 -9.07 25.86
C ILE A 74 15.44 -9.73 27.25
N GLU A 75 14.75 -10.87 27.33
CA GLU A 75 14.57 -11.62 28.59
C GLU A 75 15.88 -12.12 29.22
N GLY A 76 16.98 -12.17 28.46
CA GLY A 76 18.28 -12.61 28.99
C GLY A 76 18.35 -14.11 29.30
N GLY A 77 17.43 -14.90 28.73
CA GLY A 77 17.24 -16.32 29.03
C GLY A 77 18.22 -17.26 28.31
N LEU A 78 17.71 -18.40 27.85
CA LEU A 78 18.52 -19.41 27.15
C LEU A 78 18.90 -18.95 25.74
N VAL A 79 17.96 -18.35 25.00
CA VAL A 79 18.19 -17.79 23.65
C VAL A 79 19.30 -16.74 23.67
N PHE A 80 19.26 -15.81 24.63
CA PHE A 80 20.32 -14.80 24.82
C PHE A 80 21.70 -15.45 25.02
N ARG A 81 21.81 -16.40 25.97
CA ARG A 81 23.09 -17.06 26.28
C ARG A 81 23.62 -17.88 25.09
N LEU A 82 22.72 -18.51 24.34
CA LEU A 82 23.08 -19.24 23.14
C LEU A 82 23.60 -18.29 22.06
N ALA A 83 22.89 -17.17 21.82
CA ALA A 83 23.30 -16.13 20.89
C ALA A 83 24.69 -15.57 21.26
N GLU A 84 24.86 -15.14 22.50
CA GLU A 84 26.11 -14.59 23.02
C GLU A 84 27.28 -15.59 22.90
N ALA A 85 27.07 -16.86 23.23
CA ALA A 85 28.11 -17.87 23.17
C ALA A 85 28.54 -18.22 21.74
N ASN A 86 27.60 -18.25 20.78
CA ASN A 86 27.85 -18.84 19.46
C ASN A 86 28.00 -17.83 18.32
N PHE A 87 27.49 -16.60 18.46
CA PHE A 87 27.32 -15.66 17.36
C PHE A 87 27.99 -14.31 17.64
N ASP A 88 28.25 -13.55 16.57
CA ASP A 88 28.78 -12.19 16.59
C ASP A 88 27.68 -11.14 16.37
N GLU A 89 26.61 -11.53 15.69
CA GLU A 89 25.56 -10.66 15.18
C GLU A 89 24.17 -11.29 15.40
N VAL A 90 23.14 -10.47 15.60
CA VAL A 90 21.75 -10.93 15.70
C VAL A 90 20.81 -10.17 14.79
N THR A 91 19.77 -10.84 14.31
CA THR A 91 18.66 -10.26 13.54
C THR A 91 17.36 -10.39 14.33
N ALA A 92 16.60 -9.30 14.45
CA ALA A 92 15.47 -9.17 15.39
C ALA A 92 14.15 -9.87 14.94
N GLY A 93 14.22 -10.83 14.03
CA GLY A 93 13.05 -11.49 13.44
C GLY A 93 12.06 -10.46 12.87
N ASN A 94 10.84 -10.40 13.42
CA ASN A 94 9.81 -9.46 12.96
C ASN A 94 9.87 -8.08 13.63
N ALA A 95 10.61 -7.90 14.72
CA ALA A 95 10.48 -6.71 15.58
C ALA A 95 10.88 -5.39 14.89
N MET A 96 11.73 -5.46 13.85
CA MET A 96 12.18 -4.30 13.06
C MET A 96 11.43 -4.14 11.72
N LYS A 97 10.39 -4.95 11.47
CA LYS A 97 9.57 -4.85 10.25
C LYS A 97 8.46 -3.82 10.41
N TYR A 98 8.02 -3.24 9.29
CA TYR A 98 7.04 -2.16 9.25
C TYR A 98 5.76 -2.44 10.06
N ALA A 99 5.07 -3.57 9.79
CA ALA A 99 3.83 -3.91 10.50
C ALA A 99 3.97 -4.11 12.01
N SER A 100 5.17 -4.42 12.53
CA SER A 100 5.40 -4.54 13.97
C SER A 100 5.50 -3.19 14.67
N CYS A 101 5.78 -2.12 13.92
CA CYS A 101 6.07 -0.81 14.46
C CYS A 101 5.04 0.25 14.05
N VAL A 102 4.24 0.04 12.99
CA VAL A 102 3.31 1.03 12.45
C VAL A 102 1.86 0.52 12.51
N ASN A 103 0.99 1.26 13.21
CA ASN A 103 -0.42 0.91 13.33
C ASN A 103 -1.30 1.45 12.17
N ASP A 104 -2.59 1.14 12.21
CA ASP A 104 -3.58 1.52 11.17
C ASP A 104 -3.76 3.03 10.96
N LYS A 105 -3.24 3.86 11.88
CA LYS A 105 -3.28 5.32 11.82
C LYS A 105 -1.92 5.92 11.41
N GLY A 106 -0.90 5.10 11.18
CA GLY A 106 0.47 5.54 10.92
C GLY A 106 1.25 5.94 12.16
N GLU A 107 0.71 5.72 13.35
CA GLU A 107 1.43 5.98 14.60
C GLU A 107 2.50 4.91 14.79
N MET A 108 3.72 5.34 15.13
CA MET A 108 4.89 4.46 15.21
C MET A 108 5.27 4.17 16.66
N ASN A 109 5.57 2.90 16.97
CA ASN A 109 6.11 2.47 18.26
C ASN A 109 7.36 1.61 18.06
N PHE A 110 8.49 2.10 18.56
CA PHE A 110 9.80 1.44 18.48
C PHE A 110 10.33 0.93 19.83
N GLU A 111 9.49 0.85 20.86
CA GLU A 111 9.93 0.49 22.23
C GLU A 111 10.65 -0.88 22.28
N THR A 112 10.12 -1.88 21.58
CA THR A 112 10.74 -3.21 21.50
C THR A 112 12.09 -3.15 20.79
N VAL A 113 12.21 -2.33 19.73
CA VAL A 113 13.45 -2.13 18.98
C VAL A 113 14.52 -1.49 19.88
N ASP A 114 14.18 -0.43 20.61
CA ASP A 114 15.08 0.27 21.53
C ASP A 114 15.60 -0.66 22.64
N LYS A 115 14.72 -1.46 23.25
CA LYS A 115 15.09 -2.46 24.26
C LYS A 115 16.01 -3.55 23.68
N PHE A 116 15.72 -4.01 22.46
CA PHE A 116 16.54 -5.01 21.78
C PHE A 116 17.95 -4.48 21.47
N VAL A 117 18.05 -3.26 20.94
CA VAL A 117 19.33 -2.58 20.69
C VAL A 117 20.12 -2.40 21.97
N THR A 118 19.47 -1.96 23.05
CA THR A 118 20.09 -1.81 24.36
C THR A 118 20.66 -3.13 24.88
N ALA A 119 19.89 -4.22 24.79
CA ALA A 119 20.34 -5.55 25.20
C ALA A 119 21.54 -6.05 24.38
N ALA A 120 21.49 -5.87 23.05
CA ALA A 120 22.58 -6.28 22.17
C ALA A 120 23.87 -5.47 22.42
N GLN A 121 23.71 -4.15 22.62
CA GLN A 121 24.82 -3.26 22.97
C GLN A 121 25.45 -3.64 24.32
N ALA A 122 24.64 -3.95 25.33
CA ALA A 122 25.14 -4.40 26.63
C ALA A 122 25.91 -5.73 26.53
N ALA A 123 25.52 -6.61 25.62
CA ALA A 123 26.19 -7.89 25.35
C ALA A 123 27.39 -7.78 24.40
N GLY A 124 27.62 -6.61 23.79
CA GLY A 124 28.66 -6.42 22.77
C GLY A 124 28.40 -7.18 21.46
N ILE A 125 27.15 -7.52 21.18
CA ILE A 125 26.71 -8.25 19.98
C ILE A 125 26.22 -7.23 18.95
N THR A 126 26.65 -7.33 17.69
CA THR A 126 26.19 -6.42 16.64
C THR A 126 24.79 -6.81 16.15
N ILE A 127 24.12 -5.89 15.45
CA ILE A 127 22.80 -6.15 14.89
C ILE A 127 22.87 -6.00 13.38
N TYR A 128 22.24 -6.94 12.68
CA TYR A 128 21.89 -6.82 11.28
C TYR A 128 20.41 -6.40 11.19
N GLY A 129 20.16 -5.19 10.71
CA GLY A 129 18.81 -4.66 10.63
C GLY A 129 18.02 -5.28 9.48
N HIS A 130 16.82 -5.77 9.75
CA HIS A 130 15.94 -6.41 8.78
C HIS A 130 14.49 -6.00 9.09
N THR A 131 13.84 -5.15 8.28
CA THR A 131 14.30 -4.51 7.03
C THR A 131 13.66 -3.13 6.90
N LEU A 132 14.28 -2.21 6.14
CA LEU A 132 13.78 -0.83 6.00
C LEU A 132 12.65 -0.71 4.99
N ALA A 133 12.67 -1.48 3.90
CA ALA A 133 11.60 -1.49 2.91
C ALA A 133 11.35 -2.90 2.38
N TRP A 134 10.07 -3.25 2.29
CA TRP A 134 9.59 -4.54 1.79
C TRP A 134 8.17 -4.38 1.27
N HIS A 135 7.74 -5.27 0.39
CA HIS A 135 6.38 -5.29 -0.10
C HIS A 135 5.42 -6.02 0.86
N ALA A 136 5.92 -7.01 1.61
CA ALA A 136 5.12 -7.73 2.58
C ALA A 136 5.21 -7.11 3.99
N GLN A 137 4.28 -7.52 4.87
CA GLN A 137 4.16 -7.04 6.25
C GLN A 137 4.13 -5.50 6.36
N GLN A 138 3.35 -4.86 5.48
CA GLN A 138 3.09 -3.43 5.48
C GLN A 138 1.74 -3.13 6.16
N ASN A 139 1.54 -1.91 6.66
CA ASN A 139 0.21 -1.48 7.11
C ASN A 139 -0.60 -0.94 5.92
N ASN A 140 -1.23 -1.84 5.16
CA ASN A 140 -1.97 -1.48 3.94
C ASN A 140 -3.11 -0.49 4.20
N LYS A 141 -3.77 -0.58 5.36
CA LYS A 141 -4.87 0.33 5.71
C LYS A 141 -4.39 1.78 5.84
N TYR A 142 -3.29 1.99 6.56
CA TYR A 142 -2.68 3.31 6.67
C TYR A 142 -2.18 3.80 5.30
N LEU A 143 -1.36 3.00 4.59
CA LEU A 143 -0.77 3.41 3.32
C LEU A 143 -1.83 3.73 2.26
N ASN A 144 -2.89 2.92 2.15
CA ASN A 144 -3.99 3.17 1.23
C ASN A 144 -4.81 4.42 1.63
N SER A 145 -4.87 4.77 2.91
CA SER A 145 -5.54 6.01 3.35
C SER A 145 -4.81 7.27 2.88
N LEU A 146 -3.49 7.21 2.70
CA LEU A 146 -2.67 8.34 2.22
C LEU A 146 -2.85 8.62 0.73
N ILE A 147 -3.28 7.61 -0.03
CA ILE A 147 -3.45 7.68 -1.49
C ILE A 147 -4.92 7.67 -1.92
N LYS A 148 -5.83 7.84 -0.95
CA LYS A 148 -7.27 7.93 -1.19
C LYS A 148 -7.59 9.22 -1.95
N ASP A 149 -8.63 9.16 -2.76
CA ASP A 149 -9.17 10.30 -3.49
C ASP A 149 -9.40 11.50 -2.56
N LYS A 150 -9.04 12.68 -3.07
CA LYS A 150 -9.23 13.97 -2.40
C LYS A 150 -10.69 14.34 -2.42
N GLU A 151 -11.25 14.67 -1.26
CA GLU A 151 -12.61 15.20 -1.17
C GLU A 151 -12.71 16.58 -1.84
N LEU A 152 -13.77 16.75 -2.64
CA LEU A 152 -14.11 18.01 -3.28
C LEU A 152 -15.08 18.78 -2.39
N PRO A 153 -14.96 20.13 -2.32
CA PRO A 153 -15.97 20.93 -1.67
C PRO A 153 -17.33 20.70 -2.36
N PRO A 154 -18.44 20.68 -1.62
CA PRO A 154 -19.76 20.61 -2.24
C PRO A 154 -19.96 21.80 -3.18
N SER A 155 -20.76 21.61 -4.23
CA SER A 155 -21.20 22.72 -5.08
C SER A 155 -21.90 23.80 -4.23
N VAL A 156 -21.96 25.05 -4.69
CA VAL A 156 -22.78 26.09 -4.05
C VAL A 156 -24.15 26.06 -4.71
N GLY A 157 -25.19 25.82 -3.92
CA GLY A 157 -26.60 25.89 -4.33
C GLY A 157 -27.10 27.33 -4.34
N GLU A 158 -28.31 27.54 -4.85
CA GLU A 158 -28.95 28.85 -4.81
C GLU A 158 -29.48 29.15 -3.40
N GLY A 159 -29.32 30.40 -2.93
CA GLY A 159 -29.89 30.88 -1.67
C GLY A 159 -29.02 30.70 -0.42
N ASN A 160 -29.65 30.82 0.74
CA ASN A 160 -29.04 30.66 2.06
C ASN A 160 -29.76 29.60 2.89
N CYS A 161 -29.05 28.92 3.78
CA CYS A 161 -29.61 27.95 4.70
C CYS A 161 -29.01 28.10 6.09
N LEU A 162 -29.67 27.52 7.09
CA LEU A 162 -29.10 27.38 8.42
C LEU A 162 -28.10 26.21 8.44
N HIS A 163 -26.85 26.50 8.75
CA HIS A 163 -25.82 25.49 9.01
C HIS A 163 -25.59 25.31 10.50
N ILE A 164 -25.45 24.06 10.92
CA ILE A 164 -25.14 23.63 12.28
C ILE A 164 -23.93 22.70 12.19
N ASN A 165 -22.87 22.97 12.96
CA ASN A 165 -21.68 22.12 13.02
C ASN A 165 -21.50 21.57 14.43
N THR A 166 -21.52 20.24 14.54
CA THR A 166 -21.21 19.49 15.76
C THR A 166 -19.87 18.78 15.60
N SER A 167 -18.95 18.97 16.55
CA SER A 167 -17.60 18.39 16.46
C SER A 167 -17.57 16.86 16.59
N GLU A 168 -18.55 16.29 17.30
CA GLU A 168 -18.63 14.85 17.58
C GLU A 168 -20.05 14.44 17.99
N ALA A 169 -20.35 13.15 17.81
CA ALA A 169 -21.56 12.53 18.34
C ALA A 169 -21.47 12.38 19.87
N LYS A 170 -22.57 12.66 20.57
CA LYS A 170 -22.73 12.50 22.02
C LYS A 170 -23.66 11.33 22.36
N ALA A 171 -23.81 11.06 23.65
CA ALA A 171 -24.54 9.89 24.13
C ALA A 171 -26.05 10.00 23.90
N ASN A 172 -26.63 11.20 24.11
CA ASN A 172 -28.06 11.42 24.13
C ASN A 172 -28.53 12.40 23.02
N PRO A 173 -29.77 12.28 22.52
CA PRO A 173 -30.32 13.19 21.52
C PRO A 173 -30.33 14.68 21.93
N TRP A 174 -30.48 14.98 23.22
CA TRP A 174 -30.52 16.36 23.73
C TRP A 174 -29.15 16.94 24.06
N ASP A 175 -28.07 16.17 23.93
CA ASP A 175 -26.72 16.68 24.24
C ASP A 175 -26.29 17.77 23.23
N TRP A 176 -26.92 17.83 22.05
CA TRP A 176 -26.94 18.98 21.14
C TRP A 176 -28.37 19.36 20.78
N GLN A 177 -28.68 20.66 20.93
CA GLN A 177 -30.02 21.20 20.68
C GLN A 177 -29.96 22.60 20.12
N ASN A 178 -30.81 22.85 19.12
CA ASN A 178 -31.31 24.18 18.78
C ASN A 178 -32.81 24.25 19.10
N TYR A 179 -33.32 25.45 19.35
CA TYR A 179 -34.75 25.68 19.54
C TYR A 179 -35.26 26.90 18.77
N TYR A 180 -36.55 26.84 18.43
CA TYR A 180 -37.34 27.94 17.88
C TYR A 180 -38.46 28.30 18.85
N ASP A 181 -38.47 29.53 19.37
CA ASP A 181 -39.56 30.06 20.19
C ASP A 181 -40.68 30.64 19.30
N LEU A 182 -41.89 30.11 19.40
CA LEU A 182 -43.03 30.52 18.60
C LEU A 182 -43.66 31.80 19.16
N GLU A 183 -44.10 32.71 18.28
CA GLU A 183 -44.79 33.95 18.70
C GLU A 183 -46.22 33.70 19.20
N SER A 184 -46.82 32.62 18.71
CA SER A 184 -48.14 32.14 19.12
C SER A 184 -48.01 30.66 19.51
N PRO A 185 -48.59 30.22 20.64
CA PRO A 185 -48.46 28.85 21.08
C PRO A 185 -49.21 27.88 20.16
N LEU A 186 -48.67 26.68 20.04
CA LEU A 186 -49.38 25.51 19.54
C LEU A 186 -50.43 25.12 20.59
N LEU A 187 -51.70 25.20 20.21
CA LEU A 187 -52.82 24.88 21.09
C LEU A 187 -53.08 23.38 21.18
N GLN A 188 -53.33 22.90 22.41
CA GLN A 188 -53.69 21.52 22.70
C GLN A 188 -54.81 21.01 21.77
N GLY A 189 -54.61 19.82 21.19
CA GLY A 189 -55.61 19.14 20.36
C GLY A 189 -55.77 19.70 18.94
N LYS A 190 -55.03 20.74 18.54
CA LYS A 190 -54.96 21.20 17.14
C LYS A 190 -53.87 20.45 16.37
N SER A 191 -54.13 20.09 15.12
CA SER A 191 -53.12 19.44 14.27
C SER A 191 -52.27 20.48 13.55
N TYR A 192 -50.96 20.26 13.47
CA TYR A 192 -49.99 21.12 12.79
C TYR A 192 -49.18 20.30 11.80
N VAL A 193 -48.84 20.92 10.67
CA VAL A 193 -47.94 20.36 9.66
C VAL A 193 -46.65 21.16 9.66
N PHE A 194 -45.55 20.46 9.93
CA PHE A 194 -44.19 20.99 9.88
C PHE A 194 -43.43 20.41 8.69
N SER A 195 -42.84 21.25 7.85
CA SER A 195 -41.94 20.81 6.78
C SER A 195 -40.65 21.60 6.78
N MET A 196 -39.58 20.97 6.31
CA MET A 196 -38.32 21.65 6.01
C MET A 196 -37.49 20.83 5.03
N ARG A 197 -36.58 21.50 4.32
CA ARG A 197 -35.49 20.85 3.62
C ARG A 197 -34.35 20.57 4.58
N THR A 198 -33.77 19.38 4.47
CA THR A 198 -32.67 18.93 5.30
C THR A 198 -31.58 18.28 4.46
N LYS A 199 -30.33 18.47 4.91
CA LYS A 199 -29.12 17.78 4.43
C LYS A 199 -28.15 17.59 5.61
N ALA A 200 -27.32 16.55 5.55
CA ALA A 200 -26.31 16.24 6.55
C ALA A 200 -25.01 15.74 5.91
N SER A 201 -23.87 15.86 6.60
CA SER A 201 -22.59 15.29 6.16
C SER A 201 -22.59 13.75 6.16
N SER A 202 -23.44 13.14 6.99
CA SER A 202 -23.77 11.72 6.96
C SER A 202 -25.25 11.53 7.31
N ALA A 203 -25.89 10.50 6.77
CA ALA A 203 -27.33 10.28 7.02
C ALA A 203 -27.64 10.16 8.51
N VAL A 204 -28.68 10.86 8.96
CA VAL A 204 -29.08 10.90 10.38
C VAL A 204 -30.58 11.07 10.53
N THR A 205 -31.10 10.56 11.65
CA THR A 205 -32.46 10.82 12.13
C THR A 205 -32.38 11.37 13.54
N PHE A 206 -33.13 12.43 13.82
CA PHE A 206 -33.15 13.07 15.14
C PHE A 206 -34.55 13.59 15.51
N PRO A 207 -34.91 13.59 16.81
CA PRO A 207 -36.25 13.99 17.21
C PRO A 207 -36.50 15.50 17.19
N LEU A 208 -37.69 15.88 16.72
CA LEU A 208 -38.32 17.16 17.02
C LEU A 208 -39.16 17.01 18.29
N TRP A 209 -38.85 17.79 19.32
CA TRP A 209 -39.70 17.90 20.51
C TRP A 209 -40.39 19.25 20.54
N ILE A 210 -41.46 19.34 21.34
CA ILE A 210 -42.16 20.59 21.60
C ILE A 210 -42.37 20.78 23.10
N GLU A 211 -42.34 22.02 23.56
CA GLU A 211 -42.55 22.35 24.97
C GLU A 211 -43.01 23.79 25.16
N THR A 212 -43.36 24.14 26.40
CA THR A 212 -43.32 25.52 26.88
C THR A 212 -42.12 25.68 27.82
N PRO A 213 -41.24 26.68 27.60
CA PRO A 213 -40.03 26.84 28.39
C PRO A 213 -40.32 26.88 29.89
N ASN A 214 -39.64 26.03 30.66
CA ASN A 214 -39.78 25.90 32.12
C ASN A 214 -41.16 25.44 32.64
N ALA A 215 -42.07 24.96 31.78
CA ALA A 215 -43.40 24.50 32.20
C ALA A 215 -43.47 23.00 32.53
N GLY A 216 -42.40 22.24 32.30
CA GLY A 216 -42.36 20.80 32.58
C GLY A 216 -43.31 19.97 31.70
N ASN A 217 -43.71 20.50 30.55
CA ASN A 217 -44.68 19.92 29.63
C ASN A 217 -44.04 19.47 28.30
N THR A 218 -42.78 19.04 28.31
CA THR A 218 -42.05 18.59 27.12
C THR A 218 -42.70 17.33 26.53
N HIS A 219 -43.02 17.37 25.25
CA HIS A 219 -43.55 16.21 24.53
C HIS A 219 -42.39 15.45 23.90
N TYR A 220 -42.04 14.33 24.53
CA TYR A 220 -41.02 13.41 24.05
C TYR A 220 -41.62 12.43 23.03
N GLY A 221 -40.88 12.15 21.96
CA GLY A 221 -41.18 11.04 21.07
C GLY A 221 -42.21 11.35 19.97
N ILE A 222 -41.66 11.69 18.80
CA ILE A 222 -42.25 11.80 17.47
C ILE A 222 -43.11 13.07 17.27
N PRO A 223 -42.71 13.93 16.31
CA PRO A 223 -42.06 13.48 15.07
C PRO A 223 -40.53 13.50 14.93
N GLN A 224 -39.99 12.58 14.11
CA GLN A 224 -38.56 12.45 13.80
C GLN A 224 -38.24 13.19 12.49
N ILE A 225 -37.08 13.84 12.45
CA ILE A 225 -36.54 14.49 11.26
C ILE A 225 -35.45 13.60 10.69
N SER A 226 -35.51 13.31 9.39
CA SER A 226 -34.43 12.65 8.64
C SER A 226 -33.64 13.66 7.82
N ALA A 227 -32.33 13.50 7.76
CA ALA A 227 -31.44 14.24 6.86
C ALA A 227 -30.50 13.27 6.15
N GLY A 228 -30.48 13.31 4.82
CA GLY A 228 -29.57 12.54 3.98
C GLY A 228 -28.36 13.35 3.54
N THR A 229 -27.46 12.73 2.76
CA THR A 229 -26.29 13.42 2.18
C THR A 229 -26.62 14.31 0.99
N THR A 230 -27.85 14.23 0.48
CA THR A 230 -28.44 15.12 -0.52
C THR A 230 -29.62 15.88 0.11
N TRP A 231 -29.98 17.01 -0.47
CA TRP A 231 -31.16 17.73 0.00
C TRP A 231 -32.42 16.90 -0.17
N SER A 232 -33.27 16.90 0.85
CA SER A 232 -34.60 16.30 0.81
C SER A 232 -35.59 17.11 1.63
N THR A 233 -36.86 17.10 1.26
CA THR A 233 -37.92 17.76 2.04
C THR A 233 -38.59 16.75 2.94
N ILE A 234 -38.62 17.04 4.24
CA ILE A 234 -39.45 16.31 5.20
C ILE A 234 -40.76 17.07 5.44
N SER A 235 -41.83 16.34 5.71
CA SER A 235 -43.14 16.89 6.06
C SER A 235 -43.78 15.99 7.10
N ILE A 236 -44.19 16.58 8.21
CA ILE A 236 -44.64 15.84 9.38
C ILE A 236 -45.84 16.49 10.04
N GLU A 237 -46.86 15.69 10.32
CA GLU A 237 -48.08 16.12 11.02
C GLU A 237 -48.01 15.69 12.50
N PHE A 238 -48.35 16.61 13.41
CA PHE A 238 -48.44 16.31 14.84
C PHE A 238 -49.50 17.14 15.56
N THR A 239 -49.93 16.65 16.73
CA THR A 239 -50.94 17.29 17.58
C THR A 239 -50.39 17.38 19.01
N PRO A 240 -50.21 18.58 19.59
CA PRO A 240 -49.72 18.73 20.95
C PRO A 240 -50.79 18.30 21.96
N ASN A 241 -50.37 17.62 23.01
CA ASN A 241 -51.25 17.18 24.11
C ASN A 241 -51.42 18.24 25.23
N SER A 242 -50.73 19.37 25.14
CA SER A 242 -50.81 20.57 25.98
C SER A 242 -50.31 21.77 25.18
N ASP A 243 -50.64 22.99 25.57
CA ASP A 243 -50.14 24.19 24.88
C ASP A 243 -48.60 24.27 24.92
N CYS A 244 -47.97 24.43 23.75
CA CYS A 244 -46.50 24.48 23.59
C CYS A 244 -46.09 25.74 22.82
N SER A 245 -44.96 26.34 23.19
CA SER A 245 -44.45 27.58 22.58
C SER A 245 -43.05 27.45 22.00
N ARG A 246 -42.47 26.26 21.97
CA ARG A 246 -41.11 26.00 21.49
C ARG A 246 -41.03 24.73 20.66
N LEU A 247 -40.26 24.78 19.58
CA LEU A 247 -39.73 23.62 18.86
C LEU A 247 -38.29 23.35 19.32
N LEU A 248 -37.94 22.08 19.51
CA LEU A 248 -36.61 21.61 19.93
C LEU A 248 -36.07 20.60 18.92
N PHE A 249 -34.96 20.94 18.28
CA PHE A 249 -34.24 20.09 17.33
C PHE A 249 -33.11 19.38 18.08
N ASN A 250 -33.24 18.07 18.31
CA ASN A 250 -32.39 17.31 19.25
C ASN A 250 -31.42 16.38 18.51
N PHE A 251 -30.27 16.90 18.08
CA PHE A 251 -29.29 16.20 17.22
C PHE A 251 -28.00 15.80 17.96
N GLY A 252 -28.08 15.56 19.27
CA GLY A 252 -26.92 15.24 20.12
C GLY A 252 -26.11 14.02 19.70
N GLN A 253 -26.74 13.02 19.11
CA GLN A 253 -26.07 11.79 18.65
C GLN A 253 -25.39 11.94 17.28
N PHE A 254 -25.36 13.15 16.72
CA PHE A 254 -24.74 13.44 15.43
C PHE A 254 -23.43 14.22 15.58
N GLY A 255 -22.38 13.78 14.89
CA GLY A 255 -21.12 14.50 14.72
C GLY A 255 -20.89 14.83 13.26
N GLY A 256 -20.93 16.12 12.90
CA GLY A 256 -20.75 16.59 11.53
C GLY A 256 -21.52 17.87 11.23
N ASP A 257 -21.86 18.07 9.97
CA ASP A 257 -22.58 19.23 9.48
C ASP A 257 -24.06 18.90 9.19
N LEU A 258 -24.96 19.77 9.63
CA LEU A 258 -26.39 19.75 9.33
C LEU A 258 -26.80 21.06 8.66
N TRP A 259 -27.66 20.95 7.66
CA TRP A 259 -28.23 22.09 6.96
C TRP A 259 -29.75 22.01 6.94
N PHE A 260 -30.41 23.07 7.41
CA PHE A 260 -31.87 23.23 7.38
C PHE A 260 -32.24 24.40 6.49
N ASP A 261 -33.28 24.22 5.69
CA ASP A 261 -33.79 25.23 4.79
C ASP A 261 -35.32 25.10 4.62
N ASP A 262 -35.97 26.11 4.04
CA ASP A 262 -37.41 26.12 3.71
C ASP A 262 -38.34 25.64 4.85
N MET A 263 -38.11 26.12 6.07
CA MET A 263 -38.87 25.74 7.26
C MET A 263 -40.29 26.35 7.25
N VAL A 264 -41.30 25.49 7.37
CA VAL A 264 -42.71 25.87 7.41
C VAL A 264 -43.42 25.13 8.54
N LEU A 265 -44.19 25.85 9.36
CA LEU A 265 -45.10 25.29 10.35
C LEU A 265 -46.46 25.94 10.22
N VAL A 266 -47.51 25.16 9.96
CA VAL A 266 -48.89 25.67 9.82
C VAL A 266 -49.86 24.85 10.67
N GLU A 267 -50.89 25.49 11.24
CA GLU A 267 -52.08 24.76 11.71
C GLU A 267 -52.77 24.11 10.51
N LYS A 268 -53.22 22.86 10.64
CA LYS A 268 -53.82 22.11 9.54
C LYS A 268 -55.06 22.83 8.99
N GLY A 269 -54.99 23.22 7.72
CA GLY A 269 -56.03 24.02 7.04
C GLY A 269 -55.79 25.54 7.06
N SER A 270 -54.67 26.00 7.61
CA SER A 270 -54.20 27.39 7.54
C SER A 270 -53.03 27.53 6.55
N GLU A 271 -52.89 28.72 5.97
CA GLU A 271 -51.73 29.12 5.17
C GLU A 271 -50.71 29.96 5.97
N GLN A 272 -51.04 30.30 7.23
CA GLN A 272 -50.20 31.15 8.05
C GLN A 272 -49.00 30.36 8.60
N ASN A 273 -47.81 30.60 8.04
CA ASN A 273 -46.55 30.05 8.55
C ASN A 273 -46.21 30.68 9.91
N MET A 274 -45.96 29.84 10.91
CA MET A 274 -45.58 30.22 12.28
C MET A 274 -44.06 30.40 12.44
N ILE A 275 -43.25 30.06 11.42
CA ILE A 275 -41.80 30.26 11.38
C ILE A 275 -41.47 31.53 10.58
N LYS A 276 -40.84 32.51 11.24
CA LYS A 276 -40.23 33.68 10.59
C LYS A 276 -38.90 33.33 9.94
N ASN A 277 -38.64 33.91 8.77
CA ASN A 277 -37.44 33.70 7.95
C ASN A 277 -37.10 32.19 7.81
N GLY A 278 -38.12 31.36 7.57
CA GLY A 278 -37.92 29.91 7.43
C GLY A 278 -37.09 29.51 6.20
N THR A 279 -37.01 30.39 5.20
CA THR A 279 -36.16 30.25 4.00
C THR A 279 -34.74 30.79 4.21
N PHE A 280 -34.43 31.40 5.36
CA PHE A 280 -33.12 31.97 5.71
C PHE A 280 -32.54 33.06 4.78
N GLU A 281 -33.29 33.51 3.75
CA GLU A 281 -32.83 34.51 2.77
C GLU A 281 -32.68 35.94 3.31
N GLU A 282 -33.21 36.24 4.49
CA GLU A 282 -32.98 37.55 5.14
C GLU A 282 -31.53 37.69 5.67
N GLY A 283 -30.72 36.62 5.62
CA GLY A 283 -29.29 36.61 5.96
C GLY A 283 -28.96 36.74 7.46
N ASN A 284 -29.95 37.08 8.30
CA ASN A 284 -29.84 37.15 9.75
C ASN A 284 -30.71 36.10 10.43
N LEU A 285 -30.20 35.51 11.51
CA LEU A 285 -30.96 34.57 12.32
C LEU A 285 -32.12 35.28 13.03
N PRO A 286 -33.35 34.75 12.98
CA PRO A 286 -34.46 35.26 13.79
C PRO A 286 -34.09 35.24 15.27
N SER A 287 -34.54 36.26 16.03
CA SER A 287 -34.39 36.32 17.50
C SER A 287 -34.97 35.10 18.23
N ASN A 288 -35.90 34.42 17.56
CA ASN A 288 -36.61 33.24 18.03
C ASN A 288 -35.77 31.96 17.93
N TRP A 289 -34.63 31.99 17.22
CA TRP A 289 -33.74 30.86 17.07
C TRP A 289 -32.55 30.94 18.02
N SER A 290 -32.35 29.91 18.84
CA SER A 290 -31.23 29.88 19.77
C SER A 290 -30.86 28.45 20.18
N LYS A 291 -29.90 28.31 21.08
CA LYS A 291 -29.47 27.05 21.68
C LYS A 291 -29.27 27.21 23.19
N PRO A 292 -29.26 26.11 23.96
CA PRO A 292 -28.82 26.17 25.35
C PRO A 292 -27.39 26.70 25.48
N SER A 293 -27.14 27.56 26.46
CA SER A 293 -25.88 28.30 26.62
C SER A 293 -24.67 27.41 26.91
N TRP A 294 -24.89 26.21 27.46
CA TRP A 294 -23.84 25.22 27.74
C TRP A 294 -23.51 24.31 26.54
N HIS A 295 -24.22 24.41 25.42
CA HIS A 295 -23.89 23.67 24.21
C HIS A 295 -22.80 24.39 23.41
N ALA A 296 -21.75 23.69 22.99
CA ALA A 296 -20.58 24.27 22.33
C ALA A 296 -20.66 24.30 20.79
N HIS A 297 -21.58 23.57 20.17
CA HIS A 297 -21.73 23.51 18.70
C HIS A 297 -22.05 24.89 18.09
N SER A 298 -21.62 25.14 16.86
CA SER A 298 -21.91 26.41 16.17
C SER A 298 -23.13 26.29 15.25
N TYR A 299 -23.80 27.41 15.02
CA TYR A 299 -24.83 27.53 13.98
C TYR A 299 -24.84 28.95 13.40
N SER A 300 -25.07 29.06 12.10
CA SER A 300 -25.09 30.34 11.36
C SER A 300 -25.84 30.18 10.04
N ILE A 301 -26.28 31.28 9.45
CA ILE A 301 -26.77 31.28 8.07
C ILE A 301 -25.56 31.31 7.13
N ILE A 302 -25.54 30.42 6.15
CA ILE A 302 -24.50 30.33 5.11
C ILE A 302 -25.18 30.19 3.74
N PRO A 303 -24.46 30.47 2.63
CA PRO A 303 -24.95 30.07 1.30
C PRO A 303 -25.29 28.59 1.25
N THR A 304 -26.42 28.24 0.64
CA THR A 304 -26.93 26.88 0.57
C THR A 304 -25.89 25.98 -0.11
N PRO A 305 -25.37 24.92 0.54
CA PRO A 305 -24.51 23.98 -0.16
C PRO A 305 -25.35 23.22 -1.20
N GLY A 306 -24.92 23.18 -2.46
CA GLY A 306 -25.56 22.38 -3.51
C GLY A 306 -25.45 20.88 -3.25
N ASP A 307 -25.93 20.05 -4.17
CA ASP A 307 -25.76 18.61 -4.05
C ASP A 307 -24.27 18.23 -4.10
N ALA A 308 -23.90 17.18 -3.38
CA ALA A 308 -22.52 16.82 -3.05
C ALA A 308 -21.58 16.60 -4.25
N ALA A 309 -22.10 16.58 -5.48
CA ALA A 309 -21.32 16.27 -6.66
C ALA A 309 -21.01 17.53 -7.49
N VAL A 310 -19.72 17.84 -7.62
CA VAL A 310 -19.20 18.84 -8.57
C VAL A 310 -18.91 18.17 -9.92
N GLU A 311 -18.88 18.97 -10.98
CA GLU A 311 -18.46 18.49 -12.29
C GLU A 311 -16.95 18.19 -12.29
N ILE A 312 -16.59 16.96 -12.64
CA ILE A 312 -15.22 16.49 -12.80
C ILE A 312 -14.98 16.32 -14.30
N LEU A 313 -13.95 17.00 -14.81
CA LEU A 313 -13.55 16.98 -16.21
C LEU A 313 -12.31 16.08 -16.38
N THR A 314 -12.46 15.00 -17.14
CA THR A 314 -11.37 14.05 -17.41
C THR A 314 -11.02 14.07 -18.89
N ASP A 315 -9.79 14.47 -19.24
CA ASP A 315 -9.30 14.43 -20.62
C ASP A 315 -9.34 12.98 -21.15
N ILE A 316 -9.92 12.80 -22.34
CA ILE A 316 -10.01 11.51 -23.07
C ILE A 316 -9.27 11.58 -24.42
N ILE A 317 -8.28 12.47 -24.47
CA ILE A 317 -7.31 12.64 -25.55
C ILE A 317 -5.96 13.00 -24.92
N THR A 318 -4.87 12.71 -25.63
CA THR A 318 -3.52 13.13 -25.25
C THR A 318 -2.99 14.17 -26.25
N ASN A 319 -1.97 14.95 -25.86
CA ASN A 319 -1.29 15.93 -26.72
C ASN A 319 -2.21 17.01 -27.36
N GLY A 320 -3.29 17.41 -26.69
CA GLY A 320 -4.21 18.42 -27.21
C GLY A 320 -3.61 19.82 -27.40
N ASP A 321 -2.49 20.11 -26.74
CA ASP A 321 -1.72 21.35 -26.89
C ASP A 321 -0.71 21.31 -28.04
N ALA A 322 -0.61 20.19 -28.78
CA ALA A 322 0.37 19.96 -29.86
C ALA A 322 1.85 20.06 -29.42
N GLN A 323 2.18 20.00 -28.12
CA GLN A 323 3.55 20.13 -27.62
C GLN A 323 4.30 18.82 -27.40
N GLY A 324 3.63 17.67 -27.55
CA GLY A 324 4.22 16.34 -27.69
C GLY A 324 4.37 15.90 -29.14
N SER A 325 4.69 14.61 -29.36
CA SER A 325 4.76 13.97 -30.69
C SER A 325 3.60 13.03 -30.99
N GLU A 326 2.70 12.81 -30.01
CA GLU A 326 1.61 11.85 -30.10
C GLU A 326 0.45 12.41 -30.94
N THR A 327 0.01 11.68 -31.97
CA THR A 327 -1.04 12.17 -32.90
C THR A 327 -2.20 11.21 -33.07
N THR A 328 -2.23 10.09 -32.33
CA THR A 328 -3.28 9.06 -32.46
C THR A 328 -4.70 9.60 -32.26
N ASN A 329 -4.87 10.67 -31.47
CA ASN A 329 -6.16 11.32 -31.25
C ASN A 329 -6.58 12.32 -32.35
N PHE A 330 -5.69 12.68 -33.29
CA PHE A 330 -5.92 13.76 -34.26
C PHE A 330 -5.66 13.26 -35.68
N VAL A 331 -6.72 13.11 -36.46
CA VAL A 331 -6.67 12.51 -37.81
C VAL A 331 -7.23 13.52 -38.81
N SER A 332 -6.64 13.59 -40.00
CA SER A 332 -7.19 14.37 -41.11
C SER A 332 -7.29 13.56 -42.39
N THR A 333 -8.22 13.97 -43.25
CA THR A 333 -8.46 13.37 -44.56
C THR A 333 -8.54 14.48 -45.60
N HIS A 334 -8.08 14.20 -46.82
CA HIS A 334 -8.09 15.12 -47.95
C HIS A 334 -8.77 14.46 -49.16
N VAL A 335 -9.16 15.26 -50.15
CA VAL A 335 -9.83 14.80 -51.38
C VAL A 335 -9.07 13.61 -52.01
N GLY A 336 -9.70 12.43 -52.02
CA GLY A 336 -9.12 11.20 -52.59
C GLY A 336 -7.98 10.57 -51.79
N GLY A 337 -7.66 11.09 -50.60
CA GLY A 337 -6.65 10.59 -49.68
C GLY A 337 -7.21 9.61 -48.65
N ALA A 338 -6.32 8.82 -48.03
CA ALA A 338 -6.65 8.02 -46.86
C ALA A 338 -6.62 8.87 -45.59
N ASN A 339 -7.31 8.41 -44.54
CA ASN A 339 -7.23 9.01 -43.22
C ASN A 339 -5.79 8.88 -42.67
N ALA A 340 -5.19 9.98 -42.24
CA ALA A 340 -3.82 10.03 -41.75
C ALA A 340 -3.71 10.89 -40.48
N ALA A 341 -2.61 10.75 -39.74
CA ALA A 341 -2.31 11.64 -38.61
C ALA A 341 -2.30 13.10 -39.08
N CYS A 342 -2.88 13.99 -38.29
CA CYS A 342 -2.89 15.43 -38.57
C CYS A 342 -1.48 16.03 -38.41
N ASP A 343 -1.13 16.98 -39.27
CA ASP A 343 0.15 17.67 -39.22
C ASP A 343 0.24 18.58 -37.99
N ILE A 344 1.37 18.52 -37.27
CA ILE A 344 1.75 19.49 -36.24
C ILE A 344 2.80 20.42 -36.83
N VAL A 345 2.54 21.73 -36.82
CA VAL A 345 3.40 22.74 -37.46
C VAL A 345 3.92 23.73 -36.42
N ASP A 346 5.22 24.03 -36.50
CA ASP A 346 5.89 24.97 -35.59
C ASP A 346 5.58 26.43 -35.91
N GLY A 347 5.45 27.26 -34.87
CA GLY A 347 5.39 28.72 -34.99
C GLY A 347 4.04 29.27 -35.47
N VAL A 348 3.01 28.43 -35.57
CA VAL A 348 1.70 28.81 -36.10
C VAL A 348 0.57 28.75 -35.08
N GLY A 349 0.84 28.26 -33.86
CA GLY A 349 -0.10 28.20 -32.73
C GLY A 349 -0.50 29.58 -32.20
N LYS A 350 -1.50 29.61 -31.32
CA LYS A 350 -2.14 30.85 -30.86
C LYS A 350 -1.20 31.81 -30.16
N ASP A 351 -0.25 31.27 -29.42
CA ASP A 351 0.81 31.99 -28.71
C ASP A 351 2.16 31.97 -29.46
N GLY A 352 2.17 31.51 -30.71
CA GLY A 352 3.38 31.30 -31.50
C GLY A 352 4.05 29.94 -31.25
N SER A 353 3.41 29.03 -30.53
CA SER A 353 3.84 27.64 -30.38
C SER A 353 3.46 26.78 -31.60
N ARG A 354 3.40 25.46 -31.41
CA ARG A 354 2.96 24.49 -32.42
C ARG A 354 1.45 24.35 -32.45
N ALA A 355 0.86 24.05 -33.59
CA ALA A 355 -0.58 23.75 -33.69
C ALA A 355 -0.87 22.68 -34.74
N PHE A 356 -2.06 22.07 -34.64
CA PHE A 356 -2.57 21.14 -35.64
C PHE A 356 -3.02 21.91 -36.88
N VAL A 357 -2.61 21.44 -38.06
CA VAL A 357 -2.91 22.10 -39.34
C VAL A 357 -3.53 21.11 -40.31
N VAL A 358 -4.70 21.47 -40.85
CA VAL A 358 -5.35 20.73 -41.94
C VAL A 358 -5.37 21.60 -43.19
N THR A 359 -4.70 21.13 -44.24
CA THR A 359 -4.66 21.82 -45.52
C THR A 359 -5.74 21.30 -46.46
N SER A 360 -6.67 22.15 -46.87
CA SER A 360 -7.62 21.86 -47.96
C SER A 360 -7.08 22.42 -49.28
N ALA A 361 -7.13 21.60 -50.33
CA ALA A 361 -6.84 22.04 -51.69
C ALA A 361 -7.99 22.87 -52.31
N GLY A 362 -9.16 22.92 -51.67
CA GLY A 362 -10.39 23.48 -52.23
C GLY A 362 -10.93 22.63 -53.38
N GLY A 363 -12.11 23.01 -53.87
CA GLY A 363 -12.69 22.36 -55.05
C GLY A 363 -13.15 20.91 -54.87
N GLY A 364 -13.33 20.44 -53.63
CA GLY A 364 -13.92 19.13 -53.33
C GLY A 364 -15.32 18.97 -53.95
N THR A 365 -15.77 17.75 -54.20
CA THR A 365 -17.14 17.45 -54.64
C THR A 365 -18.13 17.54 -53.48
N ASN A 366 -17.70 17.24 -52.26
CA ASN A 366 -18.52 17.27 -51.06
C ASN A 366 -17.86 18.09 -49.94
N SER A 367 -18.66 18.52 -48.96
CA SER A 367 -18.15 19.29 -47.81
C SER A 367 -17.18 18.50 -46.93
N TRP A 368 -17.30 17.17 -46.91
CA TRP A 368 -16.48 16.23 -46.15
C TRP A 368 -15.27 15.68 -46.93
N ASP A 369 -14.96 16.19 -48.12
CA ASP A 369 -13.79 15.67 -48.85
C ASP A 369 -12.47 16.05 -48.16
N THR A 370 -12.45 17.16 -47.39
CA THR A 370 -11.42 17.45 -46.40
C THR A 370 -12.04 17.45 -45.00
N GLN A 371 -11.50 16.63 -44.09
CA GLN A 371 -12.00 16.50 -42.72
C GLN A 371 -10.89 16.55 -41.68
N PHE A 372 -11.22 17.08 -40.51
CA PHE A 372 -10.44 16.92 -39.28
C PHE A 372 -11.24 16.09 -38.28
N PHE A 373 -10.62 15.09 -37.67
CA PHE A 373 -11.24 14.18 -36.71
C PHE A 373 -10.52 14.28 -35.37
N LEU A 374 -11.32 14.43 -34.32
CA LEU A 374 -10.89 14.29 -32.94
C LEU A 374 -11.38 12.93 -32.42
N TYR A 375 -10.44 12.04 -32.11
CA TYR A 375 -10.66 10.64 -31.75
C TYR A 375 -10.49 10.44 -30.24
N ALA A 376 -11.56 10.08 -29.55
CA ALA A 376 -11.55 9.76 -28.12
C ALA A 376 -10.76 8.47 -27.83
N ASP A 377 -10.16 8.36 -26.65
CA ASP A 377 -9.45 7.15 -26.18
C ASP A 377 -10.36 5.91 -26.01
N ARG A 378 -11.67 6.12 -25.90
CA ARG A 378 -12.71 5.08 -25.86
C ARG A 378 -13.96 5.45 -26.66
N PRO A 379 -14.77 4.46 -27.08
CA PRO A 379 -16.12 4.72 -27.55
C PRO A 379 -16.95 5.46 -26.49
N LEU A 380 -17.65 6.48 -26.94
CA LEU A 380 -18.64 7.28 -26.22
C LEU A 380 -20.01 6.61 -26.32
N VAL A 381 -20.70 6.49 -25.19
CA VAL A 381 -21.97 5.75 -25.07
C VAL A 381 -23.11 6.68 -24.66
N GLU A 382 -24.35 6.20 -24.77
CA GLU A 382 -25.53 6.98 -24.36
C GLU A 382 -25.39 7.51 -22.92
N ASN A 383 -25.70 8.80 -22.73
CA ASN A 383 -25.59 9.58 -21.50
C ASN A 383 -24.17 9.97 -21.07
N ASP A 384 -23.11 9.59 -21.80
CA ASP A 384 -21.83 10.28 -21.62
C ASP A 384 -22.05 11.79 -21.85
N VAL A 385 -21.53 12.62 -20.95
CA VAL A 385 -21.51 14.07 -21.13
C VAL A 385 -20.08 14.45 -21.48
N VAL A 386 -19.87 15.09 -22.62
CA VAL A 386 -18.53 15.48 -23.08
C VAL A 386 -18.42 16.99 -23.22
N ARG A 387 -17.32 17.57 -22.74
CA ARG A 387 -16.92 18.95 -22.99
C ARG A 387 -15.86 18.97 -24.08
N ILE A 388 -16.13 19.71 -25.15
CA ILE A 388 -15.21 19.96 -26.25
C ILE A 388 -14.79 21.42 -26.18
N SER A 389 -13.49 21.69 -26.16
CA SER A 389 -12.95 23.05 -26.20
C SER A 389 -11.68 23.09 -27.05
N PHE A 390 -11.50 24.14 -27.85
CA PHE A 390 -10.30 24.35 -28.64
C PHE A 390 -10.21 25.80 -29.13
N ASP A 391 -8.99 26.23 -29.43
CA ASP A 391 -8.73 27.43 -30.20
C ASP A 391 -8.64 27.09 -31.69
N TYR A 392 -9.15 27.98 -32.56
CA TYR A 392 -9.15 27.74 -34.01
C TYR A 392 -9.07 29.00 -34.85
N ARG A 393 -8.54 28.88 -36.09
CA ARG A 393 -8.58 29.89 -37.15
C ARG A 393 -8.36 29.27 -38.53
N ALA A 394 -8.49 30.05 -39.61
CA ALA A 394 -8.13 29.62 -40.97
C ALA A 394 -7.45 30.74 -41.76
N ASP A 395 -6.68 30.40 -42.80
CA ASP A 395 -6.04 31.42 -43.66
C ASP A 395 -7.08 32.26 -44.45
N THR A 396 -8.23 31.67 -44.77
CA THR A 396 -9.37 32.35 -45.41
C THR A 396 -10.66 32.03 -44.62
N PRO A 397 -11.57 33.00 -44.40
CA PRO A 397 -12.84 32.72 -43.72
C PRO A 397 -13.66 31.66 -44.46
N ASN A 398 -14.12 30.65 -43.72
CA ASN A 398 -15.03 29.62 -44.22
C ASN A 398 -15.83 29.01 -43.06
N ASN A 399 -16.91 28.29 -43.37
CA ASN A 399 -17.65 27.52 -42.37
C ASN A 399 -17.14 26.08 -42.29
N SER A 400 -17.48 25.41 -41.20
CA SER A 400 -17.44 23.95 -41.10
C SER A 400 -18.83 23.38 -40.81
N GLU A 401 -19.02 22.13 -41.19
CA GLU A 401 -20.09 21.29 -40.66
C GLU A 401 -19.45 20.29 -39.70
N SER A 402 -20.21 19.76 -38.73
CA SER A 402 -19.70 18.72 -37.83
C SER A 402 -20.36 17.38 -38.08
N GLN A 403 -19.66 16.27 -37.87
CA GLN A 403 -20.24 14.93 -37.95
C GLN A 403 -19.83 14.07 -36.75
N ALA A 404 -20.56 12.99 -36.51
CA ALA A 404 -20.21 11.94 -35.56
C ALA A 404 -19.85 10.65 -36.33
N HIS A 405 -18.75 9.99 -35.94
CA HIS A 405 -18.33 8.73 -36.55
C HIS A 405 -17.87 7.71 -35.49
N ALA A 406 -17.95 6.42 -35.84
CA ALA A 406 -17.44 5.31 -35.01
C ALA A 406 -15.91 5.23 -35.02
N ALA A 407 -15.31 5.65 -36.14
CA ALA A 407 -13.89 5.83 -36.38
C ALA A 407 -13.75 6.87 -37.50
N PRO A 408 -12.56 7.46 -37.76
CA PRO A 408 -12.41 8.43 -38.85
C PRO A 408 -12.91 7.83 -40.16
N GLY A 409 -13.86 8.50 -40.82
CA GLY A 409 -14.53 8.03 -42.04
C GLY A 409 -15.69 7.03 -41.86
N ALA A 410 -15.89 6.43 -40.67
CA ALA A 410 -17.00 5.50 -40.39
C ALA A 410 -18.26 6.26 -39.90
N TYR A 411 -18.92 6.94 -40.84
CA TYR A 411 -20.03 7.86 -40.59
C TYR A 411 -21.17 7.29 -39.74
N ILE A 412 -21.67 8.09 -38.79
CA ILE A 412 -22.88 7.82 -37.99
C ILE A 412 -23.95 8.90 -38.22
N HIS A 413 -23.62 10.16 -37.93
CA HIS A 413 -24.59 11.25 -37.92
C HIS A 413 -24.05 12.53 -38.55
N TYR A 414 -24.94 13.27 -39.23
CA TYR A 414 -24.60 14.45 -40.03
C TYR A 414 -24.29 15.69 -39.20
N ASP A 415 -24.64 15.70 -37.91
CA ASP A 415 -24.36 16.80 -36.99
C ASP A 415 -23.77 16.30 -35.66
N GLY A 416 -22.45 16.43 -35.51
CA GLY A 416 -21.76 16.19 -34.25
C GLY A 416 -21.99 17.27 -33.19
N GLY A 417 -22.72 18.35 -33.51
CA GLY A 417 -23.03 19.45 -32.60
C GLY A 417 -21.87 20.40 -32.33
N CYS A 418 -20.78 20.34 -33.09
CA CYS A 418 -19.53 21.09 -32.85
C CYS A 418 -19.05 21.93 -34.06
N ALA A 419 -19.91 22.16 -35.05
CA ALA A 419 -19.62 23.03 -36.18
C ALA A 419 -19.23 24.45 -35.74
N VAL A 420 -18.25 25.04 -36.44
CA VAL A 420 -17.75 26.39 -36.19
C VAL A 420 -17.62 27.20 -37.50
N SER A 421 -17.64 28.52 -37.39
CA SER A 421 -17.31 29.44 -38.47
C SER A 421 -15.90 29.98 -38.27
N PHE A 422 -15.00 29.70 -39.21
CA PHE A 422 -13.61 30.14 -39.17
C PHE A 422 -13.46 31.58 -39.64
N THR A 423 -12.57 32.30 -38.98
CA THR A 423 -12.04 33.60 -39.42
C THR A 423 -10.51 33.54 -39.49
N THR A 424 -9.89 34.63 -39.95
CA THR A 424 -8.43 34.76 -39.99
C THR A 424 -7.80 34.96 -38.61
N GLU A 425 -8.60 35.37 -37.64
CA GLU A 425 -8.18 35.58 -36.26
C GLU A 425 -8.45 34.33 -35.43
N TRP A 426 -7.63 34.11 -34.41
CA TRP A 426 -7.85 33.05 -33.43
C TRP A 426 -9.16 33.27 -32.67
N GLN A 427 -10.00 32.24 -32.68
CA GLN A 427 -11.26 32.15 -31.96
C GLN A 427 -11.20 30.99 -30.95
N HIS A 428 -12.13 30.99 -30.00
CA HIS A 428 -12.26 29.93 -29.01
C HIS A 428 -13.65 29.30 -29.11
N PHE A 429 -13.70 27.98 -29.16
CA PHE A 429 -14.92 27.20 -29.10
C PHE A 429 -14.96 26.42 -27.79
N GLU A 430 -16.12 26.39 -27.14
CA GLU A 430 -16.40 25.50 -26.02
C GLU A 430 -17.86 25.07 -26.04
N LYS A 431 -18.11 23.77 -25.85
CA LYS A 431 -19.45 23.23 -25.74
C LYS A 431 -19.50 21.93 -24.96
N THR A 432 -20.56 21.77 -24.18
CA THR A 432 -20.93 20.50 -23.54
C THR A 432 -22.00 19.79 -24.38
N ILE A 433 -21.78 18.51 -24.67
CA ILE A 433 -22.64 17.67 -25.50
C ILE A 433 -22.99 16.42 -24.70
N THR A 434 -24.27 16.11 -24.56
CA THR A 434 -24.73 14.83 -24.03
C THR A 434 -24.86 13.84 -25.20
N ILE A 435 -24.12 12.75 -25.13
CA ILE A 435 -24.17 11.66 -26.11
C ILE A 435 -25.51 10.96 -25.98
N ASN A 436 -26.22 10.84 -27.10
CA ASN A 436 -27.50 10.19 -27.19
C ASN A 436 -27.43 9.07 -28.24
N THR A 437 -28.52 8.31 -28.37
CA THR A 437 -28.61 7.21 -29.36
C THR A 437 -28.55 7.67 -30.82
N THR A 438 -28.72 8.96 -31.11
CA THR A 438 -28.50 9.48 -32.48
C THR A 438 -27.02 9.61 -32.79
N LEU A 439 -26.23 10.07 -31.82
CA LEU A 439 -24.78 10.22 -31.97
C LEU A 439 -24.05 8.88 -31.80
N SER A 440 -24.55 7.98 -30.94
CA SER A 440 -23.94 6.68 -30.64
C SER A 440 -24.99 5.55 -30.59
N PRO A 441 -25.56 5.14 -31.73
CA PRO A 441 -26.68 4.18 -31.77
C PRO A 441 -26.33 2.79 -31.26
N GLU A 442 -25.07 2.38 -31.42
CA GLU A 442 -24.56 1.07 -30.96
C GLU A 442 -23.56 1.22 -29.81
N GLY A 443 -23.48 2.41 -29.18
CA GLY A 443 -22.44 2.70 -28.18
C GLY A 443 -21.03 2.73 -28.79
N ASN A 444 -20.93 3.05 -30.09
CA ASN A 444 -19.72 2.92 -30.90
C ASN A 444 -19.15 4.25 -31.39
N MET A 445 -19.79 5.40 -31.13
CA MET A 445 -19.24 6.70 -31.50
C MET A 445 -17.90 6.92 -30.82
N GLN A 446 -16.87 7.31 -31.55
CA GLN A 446 -15.57 7.62 -30.94
C GLN A 446 -14.97 8.91 -31.46
N THR A 447 -15.59 9.54 -32.46
CA THR A 447 -15.01 10.71 -33.11
C THR A 447 -16.00 11.82 -33.37
N PHE A 448 -15.52 13.04 -33.17
CA PHE A 448 -16.11 14.26 -33.72
C PHE A 448 -15.33 14.65 -34.96
N ALA A 449 -16.02 14.97 -36.05
CA ALA A 449 -15.41 15.40 -37.30
C ALA A 449 -15.83 16.82 -37.66
N TRP A 450 -14.91 17.58 -38.25
CA TRP A 450 -15.18 18.85 -38.92
C TRP A 450 -14.98 18.68 -40.41
N ASN A 451 -16.03 18.95 -41.18
CA ASN A 451 -16.02 19.04 -42.63
C ASN A 451 -15.52 20.42 -43.02
N LEU A 452 -14.42 20.49 -43.77
CA LEU A 452 -13.69 21.73 -44.02
C LEU A 452 -13.82 22.25 -45.47
N ASP A 453 -14.46 21.49 -46.36
CA ASP A 453 -14.75 21.90 -47.75
C ASP A 453 -16.20 22.41 -47.91
N VAL A 454 -16.74 23.06 -46.87
CA VAL A 454 -18.08 23.67 -46.94
C VAL A 454 -18.12 24.71 -48.06
N GLY A 455 -19.15 24.62 -48.90
CA GLY A 455 -19.26 25.41 -50.13
C GLY A 455 -18.78 24.67 -51.39
N ALA A 456 -18.41 23.39 -51.29
CA ALA A 456 -18.15 22.51 -52.43
C ALA A 456 -19.24 22.61 -53.54
N PRO A 457 -18.85 22.64 -54.83
CA PRO A 457 -17.48 22.53 -55.35
C PRO A 457 -16.69 23.83 -55.38
N ASN A 458 -17.20 24.91 -54.80
CA ASN A 458 -16.55 26.23 -54.81
C ASN A 458 -15.83 26.55 -53.49
N ALA A 459 -15.58 25.54 -52.64
CA ALA A 459 -14.84 25.72 -51.41
C ALA A 459 -13.41 26.22 -51.72
N PRO A 460 -12.92 27.26 -51.02
CA PRO A 460 -11.59 27.81 -51.27
C PRO A 460 -10.50 26.84 -50.80
N ALA A 461 -9.35 26.84 -51.48
CA ALA A 461 -8.14 26.27 -50.92
C ALA A 461 -7.78 27.02 -49.63
N ASN A 462 -7.48 26.29 -48.55
CA ASN A 462 -7.38 26.89 -47.22
C ASN A 462 -6.48 26.07 -46.29
N LYS A 463 -6.01 26.70 -45.21
CA LYS A 463 -5.42 26.01 -44.07
C LYS A 463 -6.23 26.32 -42.84
N TYR A 464 -6.58 25.27 -42.11
CA TYR A 464 -7.33 25.33 -40.86
C TYR A 464 -6.38 24.97 -39.73
N TYR A 465 -6.37 25.78 -38.67
CA TYR A 465 -5.49 25.64 -37.52
C TYR A 465 -6.33 25.35 -36.29
N PHE A 466 -5.91 24.37 -35.50
CA PHE A 466 -6.50 24.02 -34.21
C PHE A 466 -5.40 23.93 -33.15
N ASP A 467 -5.68 24.45 -31.97
CA ASP A 467 -4.73 24.53 -30.86
C ASP A 467 -5.48 24.38 -29.52
N ASN A 468 -4.77 24.04 -28.45
CA ASN A 468 -5.32 23.86 -27.09
C ASN A 468 -6.59 22.98 -27.05
N ILE A 469 -6.61 21.88 -27.80
CA ILE A 469 -7.76 20.99 -27.93
C ILE A 469 -7.96 20.22 -26.61
N LYS A 470 -9.19 20.22 -26.12
CA LYS A 470 -9.68 19.46 -24.97
C LYS A 470 -10.94 18.70 -25.38
N LEU A 471 -10.92 17.39 -25.18
CA LEU A 471 -12.09 16.53 -25.21
C LEU A 471 -12.15 15.82 -23.87
N GLN A 472 -13.19 16.12 -23.10
CA GLN A 472 -13.28 15.74 -21.69
C GLN A 472 -14.60 15.02 -21.41
N ILE A 473 -14.56 13.92 -20.68
CA ILE A 473 -15.74 13.36 -20.02
C ILE A 473 -16.09 14.24 -18.82
N VAL A 474 -17.36 14.62 -18.70
CA VAL A 474 -17.94 15.31 -17.55
C VAL A 474 -18.65 14.27 -16.68
N THR A 475 -18.15 14.06 -15.47
CA THR A 475 -18.84 13.25 -14.45
C THR A 475 -19.23 14.12 -13.26
N LYS A 476 -20.11 13.62 -12.41
CA LYS A 476 -20.48 14.23 -11.14
C LYS A 476 -19.87 13.41 -10.01
N GLY A 477 -19.04 14.02 -9.17
CA GLY A 477 -18.43 13.35 -8.02
C GLY A 477 -18.09 14.30 -6.88
N ASN A 478 -17.87 13.72 -5.71
CA ASN A 478 -17.47 14.43 -4.48
C ASN A 478 -16.01 14.17 -4.09
N THR A 479 -15.29 13.43 -4.93
CA THR A 479 -13.88 13.11 -4.75
C THR A 479 -13.19 13.11 -6.11
N ILE A 480 -11.91 13.50 -6.15
CA ILE A 480 -11.04 13.30 -7.30
C ILE A 480 -9.86 12.40 -6.92
N PRO A 481 -9.46 11.45 -7.77
CA PRO A 481 -8.25 10.68 -7.55
C PRO A 481 -7.03 11.59 -7.39
N LEU A 482 -6.16 11.26 -6.43
CA LEU A 482 -4.85 11.90 -6.34
C LEU A 482 -4.03 11.59 -7.60
N THR A 483 -3.27 12.58 -8.07
CA THR A 483 -2.35 12.37 -9.19
C THR A 483 -1.24 11.39 -8.80
N PRO A 484 -0.56 10.76 -9.77
CA PRO A 484 0.61 9.93 -9.49
C PRO A 484 1.67 10.65 -8.63
N GLU A 485 1.91 11.94 -8.89
CA GLU A 485 2.84 12.78 -8.15
C GLU A 485 2.39 13.01 -6.71
N GLU A 486 1.11 13.33 -6.48
CA GLU A 486 0.56 13.50 -5.13
C GLU A 486 0.67 12.20 -4.31
N LYS A 487 0.39 11.04 -4.94
CA LYS A 487 0.56 9.72 -4.31
C LYS A 487 2.02 9.45 -3.97
N LYS A 488 2.93 9.72 -4.92
CA LYS A 488 4.37 9.56 -4.73
C LYS A 488 4.89 10.43 -3.60
N GLU A 489 4.48 11.69 -3.51
CA GLU A 489 4.86 12.58 -2.42
C GLU A 489 4.36 12.09 -1.06
N ALA A 490 3.09 11.69 -0.97
CA ALA A 490 2.50 11.20 0.27
C ALA A 490 3.21 9.93 0.78
N LEU A 491 3.46 8.97 -0.11
CA LEU A 491 4.15 7.72 0.22
C LEU A 491 5.64 7.93 0.51
N THR A 492 6.31 8.86 -0.20
CA THR A 492 7.70 9.23 0.10
C THR A 492 7.82 9.82 1.50
N ARG A 493 6.87 10.67 1.94
CA ARG A 493 6.84 11.17 3.33
C ARG A 493 6.66 10.03 4.34
N ALA A 494 5.72 9.11 4.09
CA ALA A 494 5.50 7.96 4.98
C ALA A 494 6.75 7.08 5.12
N MET A 495 7.42 6.77 3.98
CA MET A 495 8.68 6.02 3.95
C MET A 495 9.79 6.74 4.73
N ASN A 496 9.94 8.06 4.54
CA ASN A 496 10.93 8.85 5.26
C ASN A 496 10.68 8.84 6.78
N ASN A 497 9.44 9.08 7.22
CA ASN A 497 9.09 9.07 8.64
C ASN A 497 9.39 7.70 9.29
N TRP A 498 9.10 6.62 8.56
CA TRP A 498 9.37 5.25 9.01
C TRP A 498 10.87 5.01 9.21
N ILE A 499 11.67 5.30 8.19
CA ILE A 499 13.12 5.11 8.22
C ILE A 499 13.77 6.02 9.27
N GLU A 500 13.33 7.27 9.39
CA GLU A 500 13.80 8.18 10.43
C GLU A 500 13.52 7.62 11.83
N GLY A 501 12.29 7.18 12.08
CA GLY A 501 11.90 6.56 13.35
C GLY A 501 12.76 5.35 13.71
N MET A 502 13.03 4.47 12.73
CA MET A 502 13.89 3.31 12.90
C MET A 502 15.36 3.70 13.17
N MET A 503 15.91 4.64 12.41
CA MET A 503 17.29 5.12 12.61
C MET A 503 17.46 5.81 13.97
N LYS A 504 16.44 6.54 14.41
CA LYS A 504 16.39 7.14 15.75
C LYS A 504 16.35 6.09 16.85
N ALA A 505 15.50 5.07 16.72
CA ALA A 505 15.37 3.99 17.71
C ALA A 505 16.64 3.14 17.84
N THR A 506 17.47 3.12 16.80
CA THR A 506 18.72 2.37 16.80
C THR A 506 19.95 3.19 17.20
N GLY A 507 19.82 4.52 17.29
CA GLY A 507 20.84 5.43 17.86
C GLY A 507 22.23 5.31 17.22
N GLY A 508 22.30 4.93 15.93
CA GLY A 508 23.55 4.72 15.22
C GLY A 508 24.29 3.41 15.54
N TYR A 509 23.77 2.57 16.44
CA TYR A 509 24.38 1.28 16.82
C TYR A 509 24.27 0.23 15.72
N VAL A 510 23.15 0.20 15.00
CA VAL A 510 22.91 -0.72 13.87
C VAL A 510 23.56 -0.13 12.62
N THR A 511 24.68 -0.70 12.20
CA THR A 511 25.51 -0.20 11.08
C THR A 511 25.30 -0.94 9.77
N THR A 512 24.45 -1.95 9.76
CA THR A 512 24.18 -2.76 8.57
C THR A 512 22.70 -3.09 8.48
N TRP A 513 22.13 -2.93 7.29
CA TRP A 513 20.71 -3.16 7.03
C TRP A 513 20.49 -3.90 5.73
N ASP A 514 19.49 -4.78 5.72
CA ASP A 514 18.68 -4.97 4.53
C ASP A 514 17.91 -3.67 4.29
N VAL A 515 18.34 -2.91 3.29
CA VAL A 515 17.68 -1.66 2.93
C VAL A 515 16.39 -1.95 2.17
N VAL A 516 16.42 -2.97 1.30
CA VAL A 516 15.25 -3.45 0.57
C VAL A 516 15.25 -4.97 0.59
N ASN A 517 14.12 -5.56 0.95
CA ASN A 517 13.89 -7.00 0.97
C ASN A 517 13.01 -7.43 -0.22
N GLU A 518 13.39 -8.52 -0.89
CA GLU A 518 12.59 -9.27 -1.87
C GLU A 518 11.99 -8.40 -2.97
N ALA A 519 12.84 -7.61 -3.60
CA ALA A 519 12.43 -6.70 -4.66
C ALA A 519 12.15 -7.42 -5.97
N ILE A 520 12.84 -8.53 -6.25
CA ILE A 520 12.78 -9.20 -7.56
C ILE A 520 11.64 -10.22 -7.57
N SER A 521 10.76 -10.15 -8.57
CA SER A 521 9.57 -11.02 -8.66
C SER A 521 9.87 -12.49 -8.89
N GLY A 522 11.03 -12.82 -9.48
CA GLY A 522 11.34 -14.18 -9.91
C GLY A 522 10.66 -14.60 -11.22
N GLY A 523 10.08 -13.66 -11.97
CA GLY A 523 9.46 -13.89 -13.27
C GLY A 523 9.34 -12.61 -14.12
N GLY A 524 8.65 -12.73 -15.25
CA GLY A 524 8.46 -11.62 -16.20
C GLY A 524 9.74 -11.25 -16.97
N ASN A 525 9.69 -10.15 -17.71
CA ASN A 525 10.82 -9.59 -18.44
C ASN A 525 10.72 -8.06 -18.39
N ASP A 526 11.78 -7.39 -17.97
CA ASP A 526 11.89 -5.94 -17.90
C ASP A 526 12.13 -5.24 -19.25
N GLY A 527 12.23 -6.03 -20.33
CA GLY A 527 12.57 -5.58 -21.68
C GLY A 527 14.05 -5.75 -22.01
N GLU A 528 14.90 -6.04 -21.01
CA GLU A 528 16.34 -6.22 -21.13
C GLU A 528 16.76 -7.69 -20.89
N GLY A 529 15.79 -8.57 -20.63
CA GLY A 529 16.03 -10.00 -20.40
C GLY A 529 16.20 -10.36 -18.92
N PHE A 530 15.87 -9.46 -17.99
CA PHE A 530 15.90 -9.70 -16.56
C PHE A 530 14.50 -9.72 -15.96
N TYR A 531 14.37 -10.34 -14.78
CA TYR A 531 13.10 -10.36 -14.06
C TYR A 531 12.72 -8.97 -13.58
N VAL A 532 11.43 -8.66 -13.67
CA VAL A 532 10.87 -7.40 -13.21
C VAL A 532 10.84 -7.35 -11.68
N LEU A 533 10.69 -6.16 -11.12
CA LEU A 533 10.39 -6.00 -9.71
C LEU A 533 9.02 -6.62 -9.37
N GLN A 534 8.82 -6.95 -8.10
CA GLN A 534 7.50 -7.27 -7.57
C GLN A 534 6.51 -6.15 -7.93
N SER A 535 5.24 -6.48 -8.12
CA SER A 535 4.19 -5.50 -8.41
C SER A 535 2.82 -6.09 -8.09
N ALA A 536 1.84 -5.25 -7.79
CA ALA A 536 0.45 -5.70 -7.70
C ALA A 536 0.00 -6.40 -8.99
N SER A 537 0.55 -6.02 -10.15
CA SER A 537 0.20 -6.60 -11.45
C SER A 537 0.76 -8.00 -11.70
N ASN A 538 1.77 -8.44 -10.93
CA ASN A 538 2.41 -9.76 -11.10
C ASN A 538 2.35 -10.66 -9.85
N ALA A 539 1.75 -10.18 -8.75
CA ALA A 539 1.64 -10.91 -7.49
C ALA A 539 0.45 -11.89 -7.37
N GLY A 540 -0.46 -11.91 -8.34
CA GLY A 540 -1.62 -12.80 -8.29
C GLY A 540 -2.50 -12.58 -7.05
N ALA A 541 -2.82 -13.66 -6.32
CA ALA A 541 -3.69 -13.62 -5.15
C ALA A 541 -3.09 -12.83 -3.96
N ASP A 542 -1.76 -12.73 -3.89
CA ASP A 542 -1.07 -12.06 -2.78
C ASP A 542 -1.06 -10.53 -2.92
N ALA A 543 -1.53 -9.99 -4.06
CA ALA A 543 -1.59 -8.57 -4.31
C ALA A 543 -2.37 -7.79 -3.23
N ALA A 544 -3.44 -8.38 -2.68
CA ALA A 544 -4.29 -7.75 -1.67
C ALA A 544 -3.63 -7.65 -0.28
N ASN A 545 -2.67 -8.53 0.02
CA ASN A 545 -2.05 -8.65 1.35
C ASN A 545 -0.75 -7.85 1.48
N ASN A 546 -0.24 -7.31 0.36
CA ASN A 546 1.05 -6.64 0.27
C ASN A 546 0.88 -5.20 -0.23
N PHE A 547 1.93 -4.40 -0.10
CA PHE A 547 1.98 -3.04 -0.63
C PHE A 547 3.25 -2.85 -1.46
N TYR A 548 3.09 -2.61 -2.76
CA TYR A 548 4.18 -2.58 -3.73
C TYR A 548 4.64 -1.13 -3.96
N TRP A 549 5.64 -0.70 -3.18
CA TRP A 549 6.14 0.68 -3.20
C TRP A 549 6.54 1.18 -4.59
N GLN A 550 7.21 0.34 -5.38
CA GLN A 550 7.63 0.61 -6.75
C GLN A 550 6.48 0.95 -7.71
N ASP A 551 5.26 0.47 -7.47
CA ASP A 551 4.09 0.79 -8.31
C ASP A 551 3.68 2.27 -8.19
N TYR A 552 4.09 2.93 -7.11
CA TYR A 552 3.78 4.34 -6.84
C TYR A 552 5.01 5.25 -6.89
N LEU A 553 6.16 4.77 -6.39
CA LEU A 553 7.40 5.56 -6.35
C LEU A 553 8.16 5.50 -7.68
N GLY A 554 7.94 4.45 -8.47
CA GLY A 554 8.69 4.11 -9.68
C GLY A 554 9.80 3.10 -9.41
N SER A 555 10.10 2.25 -10.40
CA SER A 555 11.02 1.11 -10.26
C SER A 555 12.46 1.49 -9.87
N GLU A 556 12.95 2.64 -10.35
CA GLU A 556 14.29 3.13 -9.98
C GLU A 556 14.27 3.93 -8.68
N ASP A 557 13.33 4.86 -8.56
CA ASP A 557 13.28 5.81 -7.45
C ASP A 557 12.96 5.14 -6.12
N TYR A 558 12.19 4.04 -6.11
CA TYR A 558 11.88 3.30 -4.89
C TYR A 558 13.15 3.00 -4.07
N VAL A 559 14.12 2.27 -4.63
CA VAL A 559 15.33 1.88 -3.89
C VAL A 559 16.23 3.07 -3.60
N ARG A 560 16.35 4.01 -4.55
CA ARG A 560 17.14 5.24 -4.36
C ARG A 560 16.65 6.07 -3.17
N ILE A 561 15.32 6.23 -3.04
CA ILE A 561 14.68 6.93 -1.92
C ILE A 561 15.02 6.26 -0.58
N VAL A 562 14.89 4.93 -0.48
CA VAL A 562 15.16 4.21 0.77
C VAL A 562 16.64 4.30 1.14
N VAL A 563 17.56 4.14 0.17
CA VAL A 563 19.01 4.27 0.39
C VAL A 563 19.38 5.68 0.87
N ALA A 564 18.85 6.71 0.21
CA ALA A 564 19.11 8.10 0.59
C ALA A 564 18.57 8.42 2.00
N ALA A 565 17.34 8.01 2.29
CA ALA A 565 16.72 8.18 3.61
C ALA A 565 17.52 7.44 4.70
N ALA A 566 17.91 6.19 4.46
CA ALA A 566 18.68 5.41 5.42
C ALA A 566 20.00 6.09 5.79
N ARG A 567 20.77 6.55 4.79
CA ARG A 567 22.05 7.24 5.05
C ARG A 567 21.85 8.58 5.74
N LYS A 568 20.87 9.38 5.30
CA LYS A 568 20.55 10.68 5.90
C LYS A 568 20.20 10.54 7.37
N TYR A 569 19.18 9.74 7.68
CA TYR A 569 18.67 9.65 9.05
C TYR A 569 19.60 8.87 9.97
N TYR A 570 20.40 7.93 9.45
CA TYR A 570 21.48 7.32 10.22
C TYR A 570 22.47 8.39 10.71
N ALA A 571 22.95 9.27 9.82
CA ALA A 571 23.88 10.34 10.18
C ALA A 571 23.25 11.35 11.16
N GLU A 572 21.99 11.73 10.93
CA GLU A 572 21.27 12.68 11.80
C GLU A 572 20.99 12.12 13.21
N ASN A 573 20.92 10.79 13.36
CA ASN A 573 20.56 10.12 14.61
C ASN A 573 21.74 9.37 15.28
N GLY A 574 22.95 9.92 15.18
CA GLY A 574 24.12 9.44 15.94
C GLY A 574 25.00 8.42 15.22
N GLY A 575 24.70 8.14 13.95
CA GLY A 575 25.50 7.27 13.09
C GLY A 575 26.84 7.88 12.72
N VAL A 576 27.92 7.31 13.27
CA VAL A 576 29.31 7.75 13.02
C VAL A 576 30.18 6.70 12.34
N LYS A 577 29.72 5.45 12.29
CA LYS A 577 30.41 4.35 11.61
C LYS A 577 29.90 4.22 10.17
N PRO A 578 30.68 3.63 9.25
CA PRO A 578 30.19 3.37 7.90
C PRO A 578 28.92 2.51 7.91
N LEU A 579 27.82 3.06 7.38
CA LEU A 579 26.57 2.33 7.18
C LEU A 579 26.67 1.47 5.92
N LYS A 580 26.40 0.17 6.05
CA LYS A 580 26.35 -0.79 4.95
C LYS A 580 24.91 -1.16 4.61
N LEU A 581 24.54 -1.03 3.35
CA LEU A 581 23.17 -1.28 2.88
C LEU A 581 23.14 -2.43 1.89
N PHE A 582 22.32 -3.43 2.17
CA PHE A 582 22.17 -4.67 1.41
C PHE A 582 20.81 -4.73 0.72
N ILE A 583 20.79 -5.24 -0.51
CA ILE A 583 19.54 -5.74 -1.11
C ILE A 583 19.47 -7.24 -0.82
N ASN A 584 18.40 -7.67 -0.15
CA ASN A 584 18.22 -9.06 0.29
C ASN A 584 17.12 -9.73 -0.54
N ASP A 585 17.32 -10.97 -0.97
CA ASP A 585 16.31 -11.72 -1.72
C ASP A 585 16.46 -13.24 -1.54
N TYR A 586 15.37 -13.97 -1.81
CA TYR A 586 15.29 -15.43 -1.78
C TYR A 586 15.33 -16.04 -3.18
N ASN A 587 15.53 -17.35 -3.25
CA ASN A 587 15.61 -18.12 -4.50
C ASN A 587 16.70 -17.63 -5.44
N LEU A 588 17.82 -17.13 -4.93
CA LEU A 588 18.96 -16.74 -5.77
C LEU A 588 19.74 -18.00 -6.22
N GLU A 589 19.63 -19.07 -5.44
CA GLU A 589 20.14 -20.42 -5.65
C GLU A 589 19.21 -21.31 -6.50
N SER A 590 18.17 -20.73 -7.10
CA SER A 590 17.11 -21.43 -7.83
C SER A 590 17.60 -22.30 -9.00
N THR A 591 17.03 -23.50 -9.09
CA THR A 591 17.39 -24.51 -10.11
C THR A 591 16.48 -24.50 -11.35
N TRP A 592 15.30 -23.87 -11.27
CA TRP A 592 14.30 -23.86 -12.34
C TRP A 592 14.55 -22.77 -13.39
N ASP A 593 15.25 -21.70 -13.01
CA ASP A 593 15.54 -20.55 -13.86
C ASP A 593 17.04 -20.40 -14.16
N ASN A 594 17.86 -21.36 -13.74
CA ASN A 594 19.32 -21.33 -13.93
C ASN A 594 19.97 -20.08 -13.31
N ASN A 595 19.57 -19.76 -12.07
CA ASN A 595 19.94 -18.57 -11.29
C ASN A 595 19.58 -17.24 -11.98
N GLN A 596 18.52 -17.20 -12.79
CA GLN A 596 18.11 -15.96 -13.47
C GLN A 596 17.72 -14.87 -12.47
N LYS A 597 17.12 -15.23 -11.33
CA LYS A 597 16.81 -14.27 -10.26
C LYS A 597 18.07 -13.61 -9.69
N ALA A 598 19.14 -14.36 -9.45
CA ALA A 598 20.43 -13.81 -9.01
C ALA A 598 21.04 -12.84 -10.02
N LYS A 599 21.01 -13.17 -11.31
CA LYS A 599 21.48 -12.27 -12.38
C LYS A 599 20.64 -10.99 -12.45
N SER A 600 19.32 -11.13 -12.30
CA SER A 600 18.38 -10.01 -12.31
C SER A 600 18.61 -9.08 -11.12
N LEU A 601 18.89 -9.63 -9.93
CA LEU A 601 19.24 -8.83 -8.76
C LEU A 601 20.51 -7.99 -8.99
N VAL A 602 21.57 -8.59 -9.55
CA VAL A 602 22.80 -7.86 -9.89
C VAL A 602 22.51 -6.75 -10.92
N HIS A 603 21.73 -7.05 -11.96
CA HIS A 603 21.32 -6.06 -12.96
C HIS A 603 20.56 -4.88 -12.34
N TRP A 604 19.58 -5.14 -11.47
CA TRP A 604 18.82 -4.06 -10.82
C TRP A 604 19.68 -3.22 -9.87
N ILE A 605 20.65 -3.83 -9.18
CA ILE A 605 21.62 -3.08 -8.36
C ILE A 605 22.43 -2.12 -9.25
N GLU A 606 22.94 -2.58 -10.39
CA GLU A 606 23.64 -1.72 -11.35
C GLU A 606 22.75 -0.56 -11.85
N LYS A 607 21.47 -0.84 -12.11
CA LYS A 607 20.48 0.17 -12.53
C LYS A 607 20.20 1.20 -11.45
N TRP A 608 20.01 0.79 -10.20
CA TRP A 608 19.79 1.72 -9.09
C TRP A 608 21.02 2.62 -8.83
N GLU A 609 22.23 2.08 -8.95
CA GLU A 609 23.49 2.83 -8.78
C GLU A 609 23.90 3.68 -9.99
N SER A 610 23.21 3.54 -11.14
CA SER A 610 23.54 4.28 -12.37
C SER A 610 23.35 5.79 -12.27
N ASP A 611 22.69 6.29 -11.22
CA ASP A 611 22.58 7.73 -10.92
C ASP A 611 23.90 8.35 -10.42
N GLY A 612 24.91 7.53 -10.10
CA GLY A 612 26.21 7.95 -9.59
C GLY A 612 26.21 8.43 -8.14
N VAL A 613 25.08 8.34 -7.42
CA VAL A 613 24.90 8.79 -6.03
C VAL A 613 24.48 7.64 -5.12
N THR A 614 23.57 6.81 -5.59
CA THR A 614 23.08 5.64 -4.87
C THR A 614 24.21 4.62 -4.75
N LYS A 615 24.38 4.11 -3.52
CA LYS A 615 25.41 3.11 -3.21
C LYS A 615 24.83 1.98 -2.39
N ILE A 616 24.82 0.80 -2.98
CA ILE A 616 24.44 -0.48 -2.40
C ILE A 616 25.75 -1.23 -2.10
N ASP A 617 25.97 -1.53 -0.83
CA ASP A 617 27.24 -2.09 -0.35
C ASP A 617 27.28 -3.62 -0.47
N GLY A 618 26.12 -4.29 -0.46
CA GLY A 618 26.06 -5.74 -0.40
C GLY A 618 24.81 -6.38 -0.99
N ILE A 619 24.88 -7.70 -1.16
CA ILE A 619 23.80 -8.59 -1.54
C ILE A 619 23.58 -9.61 -0.42
N GLY A 620 22.34 -9.68 0.06
CA GLY A 620 21.87 -10.74 0.94
C GLY A 620 21.22 -11.84 0.12
N THR A 621 21.68 -13.08 0.29
CA THR A 621 20.97 -14.26 -0.20
C THR A 621 20.35 -14.97 1.00
N GLN A 622 19.01 -15.06 1.03
CA GLN A 622 18.30 -15.65 2.16
C GLN A 622 18.69 -17.12 2.35
N MET A 623 18.74 -17.90 1.26
CA MET A 623 19.03 -19.34 1.27
C MET A 623 18.06 -20.17 2.12
N HIS A 624 16.76 -19.96 1.94
CA HIS A 624 15.73 -20.85 2.45
C HIS A 624 15.70 -22.16 1.64
N VAL A 625 16.56 -23.11 2.02
CA VAL A 625 16.80 -24.33 1.24
C VAL A 625 16.09 -25.54 1.84
N ALA A 626 16.10 -26.64 1.12
CA ALA A 626 15.85 -27.97 1.65
C ALA A 626 16.91 -28.93 1.12
N TYR A 627 17.29 -29.93 1.92
CA TYR A 627 18.00 -31.09 1.40
C TYR A 627 17.02 -31.96 0.61
N ARG A 628 17.43 -32.44 -0.57
CA ARG A 628 16.63 -33.32 -1.43
C ARG A 628 17.16 -34.76 -1.31
N ALA A 629 16.31 -35.71 -0.91
CA ALA A 629 16.71 -37.12 -0.87
C ALA A 629 17.01 -37.70 -2.27
N ASN A 630 16.36 -37.17 -3.30
CA ASN A 630 16.71 -37.50 -4.68
C ASN A 630 18.10 -36.95 -5.03
N ALA A 631 19.06 -37.85 -5.26
CA ALA A 631 20.45 -37.50 -5.49
C ALA A 631 20.68 -36.59 -6.71
N ALA A 632 19.91 -36.73 -7.78
CA ALA A 632 20.04 -35.89 -8.97
C ALA A 632 19.55 -34.46 -8.69
N ASP A 633 18.44 -34.32 -7.96
CA ASP A 633 17.91 -33.01 -7.56
C ASP A 633 18.86 -32.32 -6.56
N GLN A 634 19.41 -33.07 -5.60
CA GLN A 634 20.38 -32.56 -4.63
C GLN A 634 21.66 -32.08 -5.31
N GLN A 635 22.22 -32.89 -6.22
CA GLN A 635 23.39 -32.50 -7.00
C GLN A 635 23.11 -31.22 -7.80
N LYS A 636 21.94 -31.14 -8.46
CA LYS A 636 21.54 -29.93 -9.20
C LYS A 636 21.45 -28.72 -8.28
N GLN A 637 20.96 -28.89 -7.06
CA GLN A 637 20.87 -27.81 -6.07
C GLN A 637 22.27 -27.33 -5.64
N GLU A 638 23.19 -28.25 -5.35
CA GLU A 638 24.59 -27.95 -5.04
C GLU A 638 25.28 -27.17 -6.17
N GLU A 639 25.08 -27.58 -7.43
CA GLU A 639 25.59 -26.88 -8.61
C GLU A 639 25.06 -25.44 -8.72
N HIS A 640 23.78 -25.22 -8.43
CA HIS A 640 23.17 -23.89 -8.49
C HIS A 640 23.52 -23.00 -7.29
N VAL A 641 23.81 -23.57 -6.12
CA VAL A 641 24.39 -22.84 -4.98
C VAL A 641 25.79 -22.33 -5.34
N VAL A 642 26.64 -23.19 -5.92
CA VAL A 642 27.98 -22.79 -6.40
C VAL A 642 27.88 -21.66 -7.41
N LYS A 643 27.02 -21.83 -8.43
CA LYS A 643 26.82 -20.83 -9.47
C LYS A 643 26.26 -19.50 -8.94
N MET A 644 25.34 -19.54 -7.99
CA MET A 644 24.88 -18.35 -7.29
C MET A 644 26.05 -17.63 -6.63
N PHE A 645 26.87 -18.32 -5.82
CA PHE A 645 28.02 -17.68 -5.18
C PHE A 645 29.03 -17.10 -6.20
N GLU A 646 29.25 -17.76 -7.34
CA GLU A 646 30.08 -17.20 -8.41
C GLU A 646 29.48 -15.92 -9.02
N ILE A 647 28.17 -15.85 -9.22
CA ILE A 647 27.46 -14.65 -9.69
C ILE A 647 27.61 -13.52 -8.66
N LEU A 648 27.36 -13.82 -7.38
CA LEU A 648 27.45 -12.85 -6.30
C LEU A 648 28.89 -12.35 -6.10
N ALA A 649 29.89 -13.22 -6.18
CA ALA A 649 31.30 -12.83 -6.13
C ALA A 649 31.66 -11.87 -7.27
N LYS A 650 31.23 -12.17 -8.51
CA LYS A 650 31.49 -11.32 -9.69
C LYS A 650 30.88 -9.93 -9.61
N SER A 651 29.83 -9.72 -8.80
CA SER A 651 29.23 -8.40 -8.59
C SER A 651 30.17 -7.40 -7.89
N GLY A 652 31.23 -7.87 -7.22
CA GLY A 652 32.12 -7.03 -6.41
C GLY A 652 31.50 -6.51 -5.11
N LYS A 653 30.24 -6.86 -4.80
CA LYS A 653 29.53 -6.45 -3.58
C LYS A 653 29.91 -7.33 -2.38
N LEU A 654 29.69 -6.83 -1.17
CA LEU A 654 29.68 -7.69 0.01
C LEU A 654 28.60 -8.76 -0.15
N VAL A 655 28.86 -9.99 0.26
CA VAL A 655 27.90 -11.11 0.17
C VAL A 655 27.60 -11.60 1.57
N LYS A 656 26.32 -11.66 1.92
CA LYS A 656 25.84 -12.27 3.17
C LYS A 656 24.87 -13.40 2.82
N VAL A 657 25.06 -14.57 3.43
CA VAL A 657 23.97 -15.54 3.56
C VAL A 657 23.13 -15.08 4.75
N SER A 658 21.95 -14.53 4.52
CA SER A 658 21.22 -13.71 5.50
C SER A 658 20.21 -14.48 6.33
N GLU A 659 19.68 -15.60 5.83
CA GLU A 659 18.54 -16.30 6.44
C GLU A 659 18.64 -17.83 6.25
N LEU A 660 19.83 -18.41 6.40
CA LEU A 660 20.02 -19.84 6.14
C LEU A 660 19.16 -20.67 7.09
N ASP A 661 18.23 -21.41 6.50
CA ASP A 661 17.52 -22.51 7.12
C ASP A 661 17.39 -23.67 6.12
N MET A 662 17.19 -24.88 6.64
CA MET A 662 17.18 -26.07 5.82
C MET A 662 16.10 -27.04 6.28
N GLY A 663 15.09 -27.24 5.44
CA GLY A 663 14.16 -28.35 5.55
C GLY A 663 14.71 -29.65 4.96
N TYR A 664 13.92 -30.71 5.01
CA TYR A 664 14.21 -31.98 4.33
C TYR A 664 13.06 -32.36 3.43
N VAL A 665 13.37 -32.78 2.20
CA VAL A 665 12.39 -33.29 1.24
C VAL A 665 12.77 -34.72 0.87
N ASP A 666 11.83 -35.66 1.04
CA ASP A 666 12.04 -37.07 0.71
C ASP A 666 12.09 -37.35 -0.80
N GLU A 667 12.30 -38.61 -1.18
CA GLU A 667 12.43 -39.00 -2.59
C GLU A 667 11.15 -38.76 -3.41
N SER A 668 10.00 -38.63 -2.75
CA SER A 668 8.72 -38.33 -3.38
C SER A 668 8.48 -36.84 -3.60
N GLY A 669 9.38 -35.97 -3.12
CA GLY A 669 9.19 -34.53 -3.14
C GLY A 669 8.35 -34.00 -1.96
N THR A 670 8.12 -34.82 -0.93
CA THR A 670 7.31 -34.44 0.24
C THR A 670 8.21 -33.89 1.35
N THR A 671 7.76 -32.82 2.02
CA THR A 671 8.46 -32.24 3.17
C THR A 671 8.41 -33.19 4.37
N VAL A 672 9.56 -33.44 5.00
CA VAL A 672 9.69 -34.27 6.20
C VAL A 672 9.74 -33.38 7.43
N LEU A 673 8.85 -33.64 8.38
CA LEU A 673 8.75 -32.89 9.63
C LEU A 673 9.74 -33.43 10.67
N THR A 674 10.12 -32.58 11.63
CA THR A 674 11.06 -32.91 12.72
C THR A 674 10.74 -34.21 13.42
N LYS A 675 9.45 -34.47 13.70
CA LYS A 675 9.00 -35.68 14.39
C LYS A 675 9.18 -36.98 13.58
N ASP A 676 9.30 -36.87 12.27
CA ASP A 676 9.35 -37.99 11.31
C ASP A 676 10.78 -38.19 10.74
N MET A 677 11.74 -37.37 11.17
CA MET A 677 13.14 -37.41 10.69
C MET A 677 13.89 -38.65 11.19
N THR A 678 14.57 -39.34 10.28
CA THR A 678 15.56 -40.37 10.64
C THR A 678 16.94 -39.76 10.90
N GLU A 679 17.81 -40.51 11.58
CA GLU A 679 19.18 -40.07 11.85
C GLU A 679 19.98 -39.88 10.55
N GLU A 680 19.83 -40.78 9.57
CA GLU A 680 20.51 -40.70 8.28
C GLU A 680 20.10 -39.45 7.50
N GLN A 681 18.80 -39.15 7.47
CA GLN A 681 18.26 -37.93 6.85
C GLN A 681 18.85 -36.69 7.52
N HIS A 682 18.93 -36.69 8.85
CA HIS A 682 19.46 -35.58 9.61
C HIS A 682 20.98 -35.40 9.42
N LYS A 683 21.74 -36.49 9.29
CA LYS A 683 23.18 -36.44 8.92
C LYS A 683 23.38 -35.94 7.49
N ALA A 684 22.48 -36.29 6.56
CA ALA A 684 22.54 -35.78 5.19
C ALA A 684 22.34 -34.25 5.14
N MET A 685 21.41 -33.71 5.96
CA MET A 685 21.29 -32.25 6.13
C MET A 685 22.57 -31.64 6.68
N ALA A 686 23.25 -32.29 7.63
CA ALA A 686 24.50 -31.81 8.18
C ALA A 686 25.60 -31.69 7.11
N GLU A 687 25.74 -32.69 6.24
CA GLU A 687 26.70 -32.62 5.13
C GLU A 687 26.35 -31.50 4.14
N TYR A 688 25.07 -31.22 3.91
CA TYR A 688 24.69 -30.12 3.03
C TYR A 688 24.90 -28.74 3.65
N TYR A 689 24.66 -28.57 4.96
CA TYR A 689 25.09 -27.37 5.69
C TYR A 689 26.61 -27.17 5.57
N LYS A 690 27.39 -28.24 5.79
CA LYS A 690 28.85 -28.22 5.64
C LYS A 690 29.24 -27.77 4.23
N PHE A 691 28.62 -28.33 3.20
CA PHE A 691 28.85 -27.97 1.80
C PHE A 691 28.61 -26.48 1.55
N ILE A 692 27.42 -25.95 1.91
CA ILE A 692 27.05 -24.55 1.66
C ILE A 692 28.05 -23.60 2.33
N VAL A 693 28.31 -23.80 3.62
CA VAL A 693 29.20 -22.94 4.41
C VAL A 693 30.62 -22.99 3.85
N LYS A 694 31.12 -24.17 3.49
CA LYS A 694 32.43 -24.33 2.88
C LYS A 694 32.52 -23.63 1.52
N LYS A 695 31.51 -23.77 0.67
CA LYS A 695 31.47 -23.12 -0.65
C LYS A 695 31.40 -21.60 -0.57
N TYR A 696 30.76 -21.05 0.45
CA TYR A 696 30.82 -19.61 0.70
C TYR A 696 32.26 -19.13 0.88
N PHE A 697 33.05 -19.77 1.76
CA PHE A 697 34.44 -19.39 2.01
C PHE A 697 35.37 -19.67 0.80
N GLU A 698 35.11 -20.74 0.04
CA GLU A 698 35.90 -21.09 -1.13
C GLU A 698 35.68 -20.13 -2.32
N ILE A 699 34.44 -19.66 -2.52
CA ILE A 699 34.04 -18.95 -3.74
C ILE A 699 34.00 -17.43 -3.53
N ILE A 700 33.46 -16.96 -2.39
CA ILE A 700 33.35 -15.53 -2.12
C ILE A 700 34.72 -15.01 -1.69
N PRO A 701 35.29 -13.98 -2.35
CA PRO A 701 36.56 -13.41 -1.94
C PRO A 701 36.51 -12.86 -0.51
N VAL A 702 37.57 -13.02 0.27
CA VAL A 702 37.64 -12.61 1.70
C VAL A 702 37.15 -11.17 1.92
N ALA A 703 37.50 -10.22 1.06
CA ALA A 703 37.08 -8.82 1.17
C ALA A 703 35.57 -8.60 0.94
N GLN A 704 34.89 -9.56 0.31
CA GLN A 704 33.45 -9.57 0.07
C GLN A 704 32.69 -10.40 1.11
N GLN A 705 33.36 -11.19 1.95
CA GLN A 705 32.71 -12.07 2.90
C GLN A 705 32.16 -11.29 4.11
N TYR A 706 30.89 -10.87 4.06
CA TYR A 706 30.26 -10.20 5.19
C TYR A 706 29.89 -11.18 6.32
N GLY A 707 29.27 -12.32 6.00
CA GLY A 707 28.76 -13.21 7.02
C GLY A 707 27.75 -14.26 6.58
N ILE A 708 27.41 -15.14 7.51
CA ILE A 708 26.34 -16.14 7.40
C ILE A 708 25.45 -16.01 8.64
N THR A 709 24.14 -15.95 8.46
CA THR A 709 23.15 -15.94 9.53
C THR A 709 22.30 -17.20 9.46
N GLN A 710 22.14 -17.89 10.59
CA GLN A 710 21.16 -18.98 10.75
C GLN A 710 19.78 -18.39 11.08
N TRP A 711 18.74 -18.81 10.37
CA TRP A 711 17.38 -18.26 10.48
C TRP A 711 16.45 -18.95 11.49
N CYS A 712 17.00 -19.27 12.66
CA CYS A 712 16.33 -19.70 13.91
C CYS A 712 17.33 -20.49 14.74
N ALA A 713 17.18 -20.50 16.07
CA ALA A 713 17.98 -21.41 16.89
C ALA A 713 17.44 -22.85 16.79
N THR A 714 16.14 -23.01 16.99
CA THR A 714 15.49 -24.32 17.13
C THR A 714 14.67 -24.71 15.92
N ASP A 715 14.33 -25.98 15.84
CA ASP A 715 13.33 -26.49 14.89
C ASP A 715 12.01 -25.74 14.98
N ALA A 716 11.32 -25.67 13.84
CA ALA A 716 10.10 -24.91 13.75
C ALA A 716 9.01 -25.60 14.59
N PRO A 717 8.30 -24.87 15.45
CA PRO A 717 7.17 -25.41 16.19
C PRO A 717 6.08 -25.92 15.24
N GLY A 718 5.41 -27.01 15.63
CA GLY A 718 4.39 -27.69 14.83
C GLY A 718 2.94 -27.32 15.14
N ALA A 719 2.69 -26.41 16.09
CA ALA A 719 1.33 -26.01 16.44
C ALA A 719 0.80 -24.93 15.46
N PRO A 720 -0.53 -24.89 15.19
CA PRO A 720 -1.12 -23.89 14.31
C PRO A 720 -0.85 -22.46 14.81
N GLY A 721 -0.24 -21.63 13.97
CA GLY A 721 0.02 -20.21 14.25
C GLY A 721 1.47 -19.86 14.65
N ASP A 722 2.34 -20.85 14.87
CA ASP A 722 3.70 -20.60 15.38
C ASP A 722 4.76 -20.37 14.27
N SER A 723 4.57 -20.96 13.08
CA SER A 723 5.31 -20.65 11.85
C SER A 723 4.47 -21.02 10.64
N ASN A 724 4.02 -20.01 9.88
CA ASN A 724 3.02 -20.23 8.83
C ASN A 724 3.54 -20.93 7.58
N TRP A 725 4.86 -20.97 7.35
CA TRP A 725 5.43 -21.48 6.08
C TRP A 725 6.43 -22.65 6.24
N ARG A 726 6.97 -22.89 7.44
CA ARG A 726 7.83 -24.05 7.78
C ARG A 726 7.38 -24.81 9.04
N GLY A 727 6.09 -24.75 9.39
CA GLY A 727 5.57 -25.35 10.62
C GLY A 727 5.98 -26.82 10.81
N GLY A 728 6.67 -27.13 11.90
CA GLY A 728 7.14 -28.47 12.25
C GLY A 728 8.42 -28.97 11.55
N GLU A 729 9.05 -28.18 10.68
CA GLU A 729 10.26 -28.58 9.94
C GLU A 729 11.56 -28.56 10.76
N PRO A 730 12.56 -29.40 10.42
CA PRO A 730 13.81 -29.57 11.18
C PRO A 730 14.89 -28.51 10.89
N VAL A 731 14.49 -27.24 10.88
CA VAL A 731 15.31 -26.11 10.40
C VAL A 731 16.41 -25.63 11.33
N GLY A 732 16.32 -25.93 12.63
CA GLY A 732 17.25 -25.42 13.64
C GLY A 732 18.58 -26.15 13.67
N LEU A 733 19.60 -25.49 14.21
CA LEU A 733 20.86 -26.13 14.64
C LEU A 733 20.72 -26.78 16.03
N TRP A 734 19.63 -26.47 16.73
CA TRP A 734 19.24 -27.08 17.98
C TRP A 734 17.83 -27.67 17.88
N ASP A 735 17.53 -28.66 18.72
CA ASP A 735 16.16 -29.14 18.91
C ASP A 735 15.34 -28.15 19.75
N SER A 736 14.05 -28.42 19.95
CA SER A 736 13.15 -27.58 20.76
C SER A 736 13.53 -27.49 22.26
N ASN A 737 14.40 -28.38 22.73
CA ASN A 737 14.96 -28.37 24.08
C ASN A 737 16.36 -27.73 24.12
N TYR A 738 16.80 -27.11 23.03
CA TYR A 738 18.11 -26.48 22.87
C TYR A 738 19.30 -27.45 22.98
N ASN A 739 19.10 -28.73 22.68
CA ASN A 739 20.21 -29.67 22.48
C ASN A 739 20.72 -29.53 21.05
N ARG A 740 22.05 -29.65 20.87
CA ARG A 740 22.67 -29.57 19.55
C ARG A 740 22.22 -30.74 18.66
N LYS A 741 22.12 -30.46 17.37
CA LYS A 741 21.73 -31.41 16.32
C LYS A 741 22.92 -31.80 15.43
N HIS A 742 22.76 -32.82 14.57
CA HIS A 742 23.78 -33.15 13.55
C HIS A 742 24.07 -31.94 12.64
N THR A 743 23.06 -31.14 12.32
CA THR A 743 23.22 -29.89 11.56
C THR A 743 24.15 -28.88 12.22
N TYR A 744 24.23 -28.83 13.56
CA TYR A 744 25.21 -28.01 14.28
C TYR A 744 26.65 -28.44 13.94
N ALA A 745 26.92 -29.75 13.94
CA ALA A 745 28.23 -30.29 13.59
C ALA A 745 28.60 -29.98 12.14
N GLY A 746 27.67 -30.20 11.21
CA GLY A 746 27.86 -29.87 9.79
C GLY A 746 28.18 -28.39 9.58
N PHE A 747 27.43 -27.51 10.23
CA PHE A 747 27.69 -26.07 10.20
C PHE A 747 29.09 -25.74 10.75
N ALA A 748 29.44 -26.26 11.92
CA ALA A 748 30.74 -26.04 12.57
C ALA A 748 31.92 -26.54 11.73
N ASP A 749 31.80 -27.73 11.13
CA ASP A 749 32.84 -28.28 10.26
C ASP A 749 32.98 -27.50 8.96
N GLY A 750 31.88 -26.95 8.42
CA GLY A 750 31.90 -26.01 7.31
C GLY A 750 32.67 -24.74 7.65
N LEU A 751 32.40 -24.14 8.83
CA LEU A 751 33.14 -22.97 9.33
C LEU A 751 34.63 -23.26 9.50
N ALA A 752 34.96 -24.47 9.95
CA ALA A 752 36.34 -24.92 10.16
C ALA A 752 37.08 -25.33 8.87
N GLY A 753 36.39 -25.34 7.71
CA GLY A 753 36.97 -25.76 6.43
C GLY A 753 37.33 -27.24 6.32
N LYS A 754 36.69 -28.12 7.11
CA LYS A 754 36.96 -29.56 7.12
C LYS A 754 36.28 -30.33 5.97
#